data_AF-A0A6A4XRR8-F1
#
_entry.id   AF-A0A6A4XRR8-F1
#
_cell.length_a   1.000
_cell.length_b   1.000
_cell.length_c   1.000
_cell.angle_alpha   90.00
_cell.angle_beta   90.00
_cell.angle_gamma   90.00
#
_symmetry.space_group_name_H-M   'P 1'
#
loop_
_entity.id
_entity.type
_entity.pdbx_description
1 polymer ?
#
loop_
_entity_poly.entity_id
_entity_poly.type
_entity_poly.pdbx_seq_one_letter_code
_entity_poly.pdbx_strand_id
1 'polypeptide(L)'
;MIAPAPTLPQPAAQTHGEKFAFSTRLTALAGVGYLVVTLFCSVYFVVLAQSSLTNNLYWAHYNTTGTESCLIDTINVKLSTTGHGNLNLLAQDVTMRKNYANAAQSQPTFEPGYARRVLYTELNTVRQAILNIRRSPNQWCFDAQYCWVDFKQTWDVAHTAARSLRCRQRYKDNGASYIEGLLRNIDWLNFIAANGDEWNAVVAAELQQTPAGVQWLIDRPSASLALTVDAEVTFWQSWNITRYDLQWQNQIVTALTESVVLENALAFRTPVFLKSISPAHGSWTSAILHWGFTNDLWMPYFYNLSLVRGAPNHFDAAAKPVATLYGLQDGSGCFVQQTGVFLDQLGPFGSIDALYVSVPPLLLTLYNTFERTLYQMLLSTPTFRHAYDANSGFNFTPLPPAFMVGDLVYFGGNPLCLTNGPTLYPQSQFSFEDACGSQSQYTFSASNHAMLFALLVTGATQLDSICAFQSTIGCTQALSQAQAVLSNFASPFASIQALTNQAFSDAPPIELFQYAQNTTDNSWLMLHQPLLTSDVNWSFFGWLALFDWIQGTREVIRFEGDITTLVLISEASTPVVLATGNDNQSNSTILYYMLLYTTIASAFVGIGGIFYTFVHGFRISGRNLFLFNRVAGSVWIGRPLLLVRALVASIVLGTCQDQLMLLPDGGYSKFTATPRSIWSSMVVAGEATWVSYVIGDVLLVSMHASSAKVIAPVASTLAWLAIVILDYAFPVTFTAQLNRKCTADDTYRFLNCQSGLIQVGSWPRIAIVLWLQVGSLVMTTFTLCLFQHRHQWDRVQSKPSLVLHGAAAAFLCQQTIDDRVGTWQLDDATLLLCGLVSFSWGRLSYIFDIKSWVILDAKHAVRTHERVALSLEKTIPINKAWGATALVAPRNGPTTARHPRRRVVIFGLIYVLLSTVGSVSFIVLSTVNFANDFYWVTFNMTGHHVAIADWFNENVMLSRNLSAFRLDEPRWSSMDTDFSGPTLQVRSSPWLAPRLQFEALTGVLP
;
A
#
# COMPACT_ATOMS: atom_id res chain seq x y z
N MET A 1 18.52 32.83 106.69
CA MET A 1 17.91 31.53 106.98
C MET A 1 18.24 30.60 105.82
N ILE A 2 19.11 29.61 106.12
CA ILE A 2 19.17 28.21 105.63
C ILE A 2 19.13 28.05 104.09
N ALA A 3 20.26 28.15 103.38
CA ALA A 3 21.33 27.15 103.14
C ALA A 3 21.11 26.32 101.83
N PRO A 4 22.02 26.38 100.83
CA PRO A 4 21.99 25.55 99.64
C PRO A 4 23.02 24.39 99.69
N ALA A 5 22.70 23.26 99.07
CA ALA A 5 23.63 22.17 98.72
C ALA A 5 23.02 21.29 97.59
N PRO A 6 23.80 20.47 96.86
CA PRO A 6 24.78 20.87 95.85
C PRO A 6 24.52 20.23 94.48
N THR A 7 25.19 20.77 93.46
CA THR A 7 25.18 20.35 92.04
C THR A 7 25.91 19.02 91.79
N LEU A 8 25.29 18.14 91.00
CA LEU A 8 25.90 16.94 90.40
C LEU A 8 26.32 17.23 88.93
N PRO A 9 27.46 16.71 88.44
CA PRO A 9 28.02 17.10 87.15
C PRO A 9 27.35 16.42 85.95
N GLN A 10 27.15 17.19 84.87
CA GLN A 10 26.81 16.70 83.54
C GLN A 10 27.90 15.75 82.99
N PRO A 11 27.55 14.61 82.41
CA PRO A 11 28.48 13.88 81.56
C PRO A 11 28.64 14.64 80.24
N ALA A 12 29.90 14.91 79.89
CA ALA A 12 30.33 15.57 78.67
C ALA A 12 29.73 14.88 77.42
N ALA A 13 28.99 15.65 76.63
CA ALA A 13 28.64 15.27 75.26
C ALA A 13 29.94 15.22 74.44
N GLN A 14 30.48 14.01 74.26
CA GLN A 14 31.49 13.75 73.25
C GLN A 14 30.85 14.02 71.88
N THR A 15 31.23 15.15 71.29
CA THR A 15 31.01 15.50 69.90
C THR A 15 31.83 14.56 69.01
N HIS A 16 31.34 13.34 68.80
CA HIS A 16 31.69 12.58 67.61
C HIS A 16 31.04 13.26 66.42
N GLY A 17 31.75 14.21 65.82
CA GLY A 17 31.44 14.74 64.50
C GLY A 17 31.53 13.61 63.48
N GLU A 18 30.40 12.95 63.23
CA GLU A 18 30.31 11.91 62.22
C GLU A 18 30.48 12.52 60.83
N LYS A 19 31.46 11.98 60.10
CA LYS A 19 31.69 12.15 58.66
C LYS A 19 30.55 11.54 57.82
N PHE A 20 29.29 11.87 58.12
CA PHE A 20 28.09 11.24 57.54
C PHE A 20 27.33 12.10 56.50
N ALA A 21 27.81 13.31 56.19
CA ALA A 21 27.04 14.25 55.36
C ALA A 21 27.36 14.23 53.85
N PHE A 22 28.57 13.86 53.42
CA PHE A 22 28.98 14.01 52.01
C PHE A 22 28.47 12.86 51.11
N SER A 23 28.65 11.60 51.53
CA SER A 23 28.25 10.43 50.73
C SER A 23 26.73 10.38 50.49
N THR A 24 25.93 10.67 51.51
CA THR A 24 24.45 10.64 51.42
C THR A 24 23.93 11.73 50.48
N ARG A 25 24.49 12.94 50.57
CA ARG A 25 24.16 14.04 49.66
C ARG A 25 24.58 13.75 48.21
N LEU A 26 25.75 13.14 48.01
CA LEU A 26 26.20 12.73 46.68
C LEU A 26 25.27 11.67 46.07
N THR A 27 24.82 10.68 46.85
CA THR A 27 23.84 9.69 46.39
C THR A 27 22.46 10.28 46.13
N ALA A 28 22.03 11.29 46.89
CA ALA A 28 20.79 12.02 46.65
C ALA A 28 20.88 12.86 45.37
N LEU A 29 22.00 13.55 45.14
CA LEU A 29 22.27 14.29 43.90
C LEU A 29 22.30 13.36 42.68
N ALA A 30 22.95 12.20 42.78
CA ALA A 30 22.95 11.20 41.71
C ALA A 30 21.55 10.63 41.45
N GLY A 31 20.75 10.41 42.50
CA GLY A 31 19.35 9.97 42.39
C GLY A 31 18.45 11.03 41.74
N VAL A 32 18.65 12.33 42.06
CA VAL A 32 17.97 13.44 41.38
C VAL A 32 18.39 13.53 39.92
N GLY A 33 19.69 13.38 39.62
CA GLY A 33 20.19 13.31 38.25
C GLY A 33 19.54 12.18 37.45
N TYR A 34 19.41 11.00 38.05
CA TYR A 34 18.69 9.87 37.44
C TYR A 34 17.21 10.19 37.18
N LEU A 35 16.52 10.84 38.11
CA LEU A 35 15.13 11.27 37.89
C LEU A 35 15.01 12.27 36.74
N VAL A 36 15.90 13.25 36.64
CA VAL A 36 15.88 14.21 35.53
C VAL A 36 16.09 13.49 34.19
N VAL A 37 17.07 12.58 34.12
CA VAL A 37 17.35 11.80 32.91
C VAL A 37 16.18 10.89 32.55
N THR A 38 15.61 10.15 33.51
CA THR A 38 14.50 9.23 33.22
C THR A 38 13.23 9.97 32.76
N LEU A 39 12.94 11.14 33.33
CA LEU A 39 11.82 11.98 32.90
C LEU A 39 12.08 12.56 31.51
N PHE A 40 13.29 13.03 31.24
CA PHE A 40 13.68 13.49 29.91
C PHE A 40 13.54 12.38 28.87
N CYS A 41 14.04 11.17 29.16
CA CYS A 41 13.88 10.00 28.28
C CYS A 41 12.40 9.67 28.05
N SER A 42 11.57 9.74 29.09
CA SER A 42 10.12 9.49 28.96
C SER A 42 9.42 10.49 28.05
N VAL A 43 9.80 11.78 28.11
CA VAL A 43 9.27 12.83 27.21
C VAL A 43 9.82 12.66 25.80
N TYR A 44 11.13 12.40 25.68
CA TYR A 44 11.79 12.18 24.40
C TYR A 44 11.23 10.96 23.66
N PHE A 45 10.85 9.89 24.37
CA PHE A 45 10.14 8.76 23.77
C PHE A 45 8.80 9.16 23.15
N VAL A 46 8.00 10.01 23.80
CA VAL A 46 6.73 10.48 23.21
C VAL A 46 6.99 11.22 21.90
N VAL A 47 8.03 12.05 21.86
CA VAL A 47 8.45 12.76 20.63
C VAL A 47 8.89 11.77 19.54
N LEU A 48 9.68 10.74 19.90
CA LEU A 48 10.12 9.70 18.95
C LEU A 48 8.95 8.86 18.42
N ALA A 49 8.01 8.47 19.29
CA ALA A 49 6.86 7.65 18.92
C ALA A 49 5.83 8.45 18.10
N GLN A 50 5.75 9.77 18.27
CA GLN A 50 4.79 10.64 17.59
C GLN A 50 4.82 10.45 16.07
N SER A 51 6.01 10.42 15.45
CA SER A 51 6.14 10.32 14.00
C SER A 51 5.61 9.00 13.44
N SER A 52 5.65 7.93 14.23
CA SER A 52 5.12 6.61 13.86
C SER A 52 3.63 6.46 14.18
N LEU A 53 3.09 7.21 15.15
CA LEU A 53 1.68 7.15 15.55
C LEU A 53 0.78 8.15 14.79
N THR A 54 1.27 8.77 13.72
CA THR A 54 0.44 9.64 12.88
C THR A 54 -0.47 8.87 11.93
N ASN A 55 -0.22 7.57 11.72
CA ASN A 55 -0.91 6.72 10.76
C ASN A 55 -1.06 5.28 11.27
N ASN A 56 -2.00 4.52 10.68
CA ASN A 56 -2.29 3.14 11.07
C ASN A 56 -1.24 2.12 10.63
N LEU A 57 -0.33 2.50 9.72
CA LEU A 57 0.77 1.66 9.26
C LEU A 57 1.95 1.65 10.24
N TYR A 58 1.94 2.55 11.22
CA TYR A 58 3.05 2.82 12.13
C TYR A 58 4.36 3.23 11.42
N TRP A 59 4.24 3.73 10.18
CA TRP A 59 5.37 4.16 9.37
C TRP A 59 5.73 5.60 9.70
N ALA A 60 6.94 5.82 10.21
CA ALA A 60 7.41 7.15 10.55
C ALA A 60 7.32 8.13 9.37
N HIS A 61 6.73 9.30 9.60
CA HIS A 61 6.62 10.40 8.61
C HIS A 61 5.80 10.08 7.35
N TYR A 62 5.04 8.98 7.34
CA TYR A 62 4.15 8.67 6.24
C TYR A 62 3.02 9.71 6.13
N ASN A 63 2.82 10.23 4.93
CA ASN A 63 1.68 11.06 4.57
C ASN A 63 1.08 10.59 3.23
N THR A 64 -0.23 10.83 3.07
CA THR A 64 -0.97 10.42 1.86
C THR A 64 -0.60 11.30 0.66
N THR A 65 -0.32 12.57 0.87
CA THR A 65 -0.05 13.52 -0.21
C THR A 65 1.34 13.37 -0.83
N GLY A 66 2.35 12.95 -0.07
CA GLY A 66 3.75 12.90 -0.53
C GLY A 66 4.34 11.49 -0.55
N THR A 67 4.41 10.81 0.60
CA THR A 67 5.01 9.48 0.77
C THR A 67 4.24 8.43 0.00
N GLU A 68 2.92 8.38 0.18
CA GLU A 68 2.06 7.45 -0.55
C GLU A 68 2.07 7.76 -2.04
N SER A 69 1.97 9.03 -2.43
CA SER A 69 2.01 9.40 -3.85
C SER A 69 3.31 9.02 -4.55
N CYS A 70 4.46 9.23 -3.89
CA CYS A 70 5.76 8.82 -4.41
C CYS A 70 5.85 7.30 -4.51
N LEU A 71 5.30 6.59 -3.53
CA LEU A 71 5.20 5.13 -3.55
C LEU A 71 4.35 4.64 -4.72
N ILE A 72 3.18 5.25 -4.95
CA ILE A 72 2.28 4.91 -6.06
C ILE A 72 2.97 5.12 -7.41
N ASP A 73 3.55 6.30 -7.65
CA ASP A 73 4.25 6.58 -8.91
C ASP A 73 5.41 5.62 -9.15
N THR A 74 6.23 5.38 -8.12
CA THR A 74 7.34 4.42 -8.16
C THR A 74 6.87 3.04 -8.60
N ILE A 75 5.81 2.54 -7.97
CA ILE A 75 5.28 1.21 -8.27
C ILE A 75 4.64 1.20 -9.66
N ASN A 76 3.93 2.26 -10.07
CA ASN A 76 3.35 2.36 -11.41
C ASN A 76 4.42 2.31 -12.51
N VAL A 77 5.54 3.02 -12.33
CA VAL A 77 6.69 2.97 -13.25
C VAL A 77 7.30 1.56 -13.28
N LYS A 78 7.44 0.88 -12.15
CA LYS A 78 8.00 -0.48 -12.14
C LYS A 78 7.04 -1.52 -12.71
N LEU A 79 5.74 -1.41 -12.43
CA LEU A 79 4.71 -2.26 -13.02
C LEU A 79 4.55 -2.03 -14.53
N SER A 80 5.08 -0.92 -15.07
CA SER A 80 5.11 -0.70 -16.51
C SER A 80 6.09 -1.63 -17.24
N THR A 81 7.15 -2.07 -16.55
CA THR A 81 8.22 -2.89 -17.13
C THR A 81 8.26 -4.30 -16.56
N THR A 82 7.89 -4.49 -15.28
CA THR A 82 8.03 -5.76 -14.57
C THR A 82 6.83 -6.02 -13.64
N GLY A 83 6.07 -7.09 -13.88
CA GLY A 83 4.92 -7.47 -13.06
C GLY A 83 5.23 -8.36 -11.84
N HIS A 84 6.41 -8.98 -11.80
CA HIS A 84 6.82 -9.94 -10.76
C HIS A 84 8.27 -9.74 -10.34
N GLY A 85 8.56 -9.89 -9.05
CA GLY A 85 9.93 -9.90 -8.52
C GLY A 85 10.11 -9.10 -7.24
N ASN A 86 11.34 -9.06 -6.75
CA ASN A 86 11.70 -8.25 -5.59
C ASN A 86 11.99 -6.81 -6.03
N LEU A 87 11.36 -5.85 -5.36
CA LEU A 87 11.55 -4.42 -5.63
C LEU A 87 12.30 -3.79 -4.47
N ASN A 88 13.48 -3.26 -4.75
CA ASN A 88 14.24 -2.48 -3.78
C ASN A 88 13.90 -0.99 -3.94
N LEU A 89 12.96 -0.45 -3.15
CA LEU A 89 12.58 0.97 -3.27
C LEU A 89 13.70 1.94 -2.78
N LEU A 90 14.77 1.42 -2.17
CA LEU A 90 15.95 2.19 -1.80
C LEU A 90 17.00 2.24 -2.93
N ALA A 91 16.78 1.51 -4.03
CA ALA A 91 17.67 1.50 -5.18
C ALA A 91 17.71 2.86 -5.90
N GLN A 92 18.76 3.08 -6.68
CA GLN A 92 19.01 4.36 -7.35
C GLN A 92 18.05 4.61 -8.52
N ASP A 93 17.68 3.54 -9.23
CA ASP A 93 16.74 3.48 -10.37
C ASP A 93 15.26 3.59 -9.96
N VAL A 94 15.00 3.93 -8.69
CA VAL A 94 13.68 4.18 -8.10
C VAL A 94 13.53 5.65 -7.70
N THR A 95 14.49 6.49 -8.08
CA THR A 95 14.43 7.93 -7.83
C THR A 95 13.41 8.57 -8.77
N MET A 96 12.50 9.37 -8.22
CA MET A 96 11.48 10.06 -9.00
C MET A 96 11.90 11.51 -9.27
N ARG A 97 11.86 11.94 -10.53
CA ARG A 97 12.06 13.34 -10.94
C ARG A 97 10.79 14.16 -10.72
N LYS A 98 10.38 14.27 -9.46
CA LYS A 98 9.14 14.94 -9.03
C LYS A 98 9.28 15.40 -7.59
N ASN A 99 8.70 16.55 -7.27
CA ASN A 99 8.69 17.10 -5.92
C ASN A 99 7.40 16.73 -5.20
N TYR A 100 7.48 15.75 -4.30
CA TYR A 100 6.35 15.30 -3.49
C TYR A 100 6.15 16.09 -2.19
N ALA A 101 7.03 17.05 -1.89
CA ALA A 101 6.81 17.96 -0.77
C ALA A 101 5.76 19.04 -1.10
N ASN A 102 5.50 19.28 -2.39
CA ASN A 102 4.46 20.20 -2.85
C ASN A 102 3.19 19.44 -3.24
N ALA A 103 2.10 19.64 -2.50
CA ALA A 103 0.82 18.95 -2.71
C ALA A 103 0.21 19.16 -4.11
N ALA A 104 0.48 20.31 -4.76
CA ALA A 104 0.01 20.57 -6.12
C ALA A 104 0.75 19.74 -7.18
N GLN A 105 1.99 19.32 -6.89
CA GLN A 105 2.86 18.57 -7.80
C GLN A 105 2.95 17.09 -7.42
N SER A 106 2.32 16.67 -6.33
CA SER A 106 2.49 15.33 -5.79
C SER A 106 1.45 14.32 -6.28
N GLN A 107 0.45 14.73 -7.07
CA GLN A 107 -0.63 13.84 -7.55
C GLN A 107 -0.07 12.70 -8.42
N PRO A 108 -0.30 11.42 -8.07
CA PRO A 108 0.22 10.29 -8.86
C PRO A 108 -0.33 10.24 -10.27
N THR A 109 0.42 9.62 -11.17
CA THR A 109 0.07 9.50 -12.59
C THR A 109 0.33 8.10 -13.13
N PHE A 110 -0.43 7.69 -14.14
CA PHE A 110 -0.16 6.46 -14.89
C PHE A 110 -0.69 6.57 -16.33
N GLU A 111 -0.17 5.72 -17.22
CA GLU A 111 -0.54 5.74 -18.64
C GLU A 111 -1.90 5.06 -18.89
N PRO A 112 -2.82 5.67 -19.66
CA PRO A 112 -4.17 5.13 -19.89
C PRO A 112 -4.15 3.79 -20.67
N GLY A 113 -3.15 3.57 -21.52
CA GLY A 113 -2.97 2.29 -22.24
C GLY A 113 -2.57 1.11 -21.35
N TYR A 114 -2.26 1.34 -20.07
CA TYR A 114 -1.81 0.31 -19.14
C TYR A 114 -2.83 -0.84 -19.00
N ALA A 115 -4.11 -0.51 -18.84
CA ALA A 115 -5.18 -1.50 -18.67
C ALA A 115 -5.27 -2.45 -19.87
N ARG A 116 -5.25 -1.89 -21.09
CA ARG A 116 -5.26 -2.65 -22.35
C ARG A 116 -4.03 -3.52 -22.49
N ARG A 117 -2.84 -3.01 -22.15
CA ARG A 117 -1.62 -3.82 -22.18
C ARG A 117 -1.76 -5.06 -21.30
N VAL A 118 -2.15 -4.89 -20.02
CA VAL A 118 -2.36 -6.02 -19.09
C VAL A 118 -3.40 -7.00 -19.63
N LEU A 119 -4.51 -6.50 -20.16
CA LEU A 119 -5.57 -7.31 -20.77
C LEU A 119 -5.02 -8.19 -21.91
N TYR A 120 -4.36 -7.58 -22.90
CA TYR A 120 -3.94 -8.28 -24.12
C TYR A 120 -2.64 -9.07 -23.96
N THR A 121 -1.77 -8.76 -22.98
CA THR A 121 -0.48 -9.45 -22.83
C THR A 121 -0.40 -10.43 -21.66
N GLU A 122 -1.22 -10.27 -20.61
CA GLU A 122 -1.13 -11.11 -19.41
C GLU A 122 -2.39 -11.95 -19.15
N LEU A 123 -3.56 -11.47 -19.59
CA LEU A 123 -4.84 -12.17 -19.42
C LEU A 123 -5.26 -12.99 -20.66
N ASN A 124 -4.40 -13.07 -21.68
CA ASN A 124 -4.61 -13.82 -22.92
C ASN A 124 -4.36 -15.34 -22.81
N THR A 125 -4.43 -15.90 -21.60
CA THR A 125 -4.26 -17.35 -21.38
C THR A 125 -5.60 -18.08 -21.41
N VAL A 126 -5.60 -19.32 -21.91
CA VAL A 126 -6.81 -20.16 -21.98
C VAL A 126 -7.52 -20.30 -20.62
N ARG A 127 -6.75 -20.46 -19.54
CA ARG A 127 -7.31 -20.57 -18.18
C ARG A 127 -8.07 -19.31 -17.77
N GLN A 128 -7.49 -18.14 -17.99
CA GLN A 128 -8.13 -16.87 -17.63
C GLN A 128 -9.36 -16.62 -18.51
N ALA A 129 -9.27 -16.91 -19.80
CA ALA A 129 -10.42 -16.82 -20.71
C ALA A 129 -11.61 -17.66 -20.24
N ILE A 130 -11.40 -18.94 -19.92
CA ILE A 130 -12.47 -19.83 -19.43
C ILE A 130 -13.08 -19.30 -18.13
N LEU A 131 -12.27 -18.81 -17.19
CA LEU A 131 -12.76 -18.21 -15.95
C LEU A 131 -13.63 -16.97 -16.23
N ASN A 132 -13.18 -16.10 -17.12
CA ASN A 132 -13.85 -14.83 -17.42
C ASN A 132 -15.15 -15.07 -18.22
N ILE A 133 -15.14 -15.97 -19.21
CA ILE A 133 -16.34 -16.37 -19.97
C ILE A 133 -17.42 -16.87 -19.00
N ARG A 134 -17.08 -17.79 -18.10
CA ARG A 134 -18.04 -18.39 -17.15
C ARG A 134 -18.56 -17.40 -16.11
N ARG A 135 -17.79 -16.37 -15.75
CA ARG A 135 -18.17 -15.35 -14.76
C ARG A 135 -18.92 -14.16 -15.33
N SER A 136 -18.78 -13.90 -16.63
CA SER A 136 -19.41 -12.74 -17.26
C SER A 136 -20.95 -12.90 -17.29
N PRO A 137 -21.73 -11.84 -17.03
CA PRO A 137 -23.16 -11.84 -17.32
C PRO A 137 -23.45 -11.76 -18.84
N ASN A 138 -22.56 -11.14 -19.62
CA ASN A 138 -22.68 -10.97 -21.07
C ASN A 138 -21.80 -11.98 -21.82
N GLN A 139 -22.11 -13.27 -21.63
CA GLN A 139 -21.21 -14.40 -21.91
C GLN A 139 -20.78 -14.59 -23.37
N TRP A 140 -21.39 -13.92 -24.35
CA TRP A 140 -21.09 -14.08 -25.79
C TRP A 140 -20.69 -12.78 -26.50
N CYS A 141 -20.51 -11.68 -25.76
CA CYS A 141 -20.16 -10.36 -26.31
C CYS A 141 -18.65 -10.05 -26.22
N PHE A 142 -17.79 -11.01 -26.60
CA PHE A 142 -16.33 -10.82 -26.61
C PHE A 142 -15.86 -10.21 -27.93
N ASP A 143 -14.80 -9.39 -27.88
CA ASP A 143 -14.11 -8.84 -29.06
C ASP A 143 -13.27 -9.93 -29.75
N ALA A 144 -13.94 -10.98 -30.21
CA ALA A 144 -13.36 -12.13 -30.88
C ALA A 144 -13.90 -12.21 -32.31
N GLN A 145 -13.00 -12.37 -33.27
CA GLN A 145 -13.35 -12.58 -34.67
C GLN A 145 -13.12 -14.05 -35.02
N TYR A 146 -14.20 -14.82 -35.01
CA TYR A 146 -14.13 -16.27 -35.16
C TYR A 146 -13.67 -16.71 -36.56
N CYS A 147 -13.00 -17.85 -36.62
CA CYS A 147 -12.55 -18.50 -37.84
C CYS A 147 -13.30 -19.82 -38.07
N TRP A 148 -13.64 -20.53 -36.99
CA TRP A 148 -14.31 -21.83 -37.08
C TRP A 148 -15.43 -21.98 -36.04
N VAL A 149 -16.42 -22.80 -36.39
CA VAL A 149 -17.46 -23.23 -35.45
C VAL A 149 -16.90 -24.22 -34.44
N ASP A 150 -16.08 -25.18 -34.87
CA ASP A 150 -15.62 -26.32 -34.09
C ASP A 150 -14.09 -26.45 -34.00
N PHE A 151 -13.59 -27.15 -32.99
CA PHE A 151 -12.14 -27.35 -32.81
C PHE A 151 -11.48 -28.18 -33.92
N LYS A 152 -12.26 -29.02 -34.64
CA LYS A 152 -11.74 -29.76 -35.81
C LYS A 152 -11.62 -28.90 -37.06
N GLN A 153 -12.04 -27.64 -37.03
CA GLN A 153 -11.96 -26.72 -38.17
C GLN A 153 -12.79 -27.21 -39.36
N THR A 154 -13.93 -27.86 -39.08
CA THR A 154 -14.83 -28.45 -40.09
C THR A 154 -15.63 -27.36 -40.78
N TRP A 155 -16.19 -26.43 -40.00
CA TRP A 155 -17.02 -25.33 -40.52
C TRP A 155 -16.30 -24.01 -40.38
N ASP A 156 -15.93 -23.46 -41.53
CA ASP A 156 -15.24 -22.17 -41.67
C ASP A 156 -16.26 -21.02 -41.63
N VAL A 157 -16.01 -20.00 -40.81
CA VAL A 157 -16.87 -18.81 -40.63
C VAL A 157 -16.13 -17.50 -40.90
N ALA A 158 -14.91 -17.57 -41.46
CA ALA A 158 -14.19 -16.36 -41.83
C ALA A 158 -14.91 -15.63 -42.98
N HIS A 159 -15.04 -14.31 -42.87
CA HIS A 159 -15.78 -13.48 -43.84
C HIS A 159 -15.22 -13.52 -45.26
N THR A 160 -13.93 -13.81 -45.44
CA THR A 160 -13.26 -13.82 -46.75
C THR A 160 -12.37 -15.06 -46.91
N ALA A 161 -12.08 -15.42 -48.17
CA ALA A 161 -11.20 -16.54 -48.48
C ALA A 161 -9.80 -16.36 -47.90
N ALA A 162 -9.26 -15.15 -48.07
CA ALA A 162 -7.93 -14.78 -47.64
C ALA A 162 -7.81 -14.78 -46.11
N ARG A 163 -8.80 -14.25 -45.38
CA ARG A 163 -8.86 -14.40 -43.93
C ARG A 163 -8.93 -15.86 -43.49
N SER A 164 -9.71 -16.71 -44.17
CA SER A 164 -9.77 -18.13 -43.79
C SER A 164 -8.39 -18.83 -43.95
N LEU A 165 -7.63 -18.45 -44.98
CA LEU A 165 -6.26 -18.93 -45.16
C LEU A 165 -5.36 -18.41 -44.04
N ARG A 166 -5.46 -17.13 -43.69
CA ARG A 166 -4.72 -16.49 -42.59
C ARG A 166 -5.02 -17.18 -41.25
N CYS A 167 -6.29 -17.46 -40.95
CA CYS A 167 -6.72 -18.23 -39.78
C CYS A 167 -5.97 -19.58 -39.69
N ARG A 168 -5.95 -20.36 -40.78
CA ARG A 168 -5.27 -21.67 -40.81
C ARG A 168 -3.75 -21.58 -40.66
N GLN A 169 -3.15 -20.45 -41.02
CA GLN A 169 -1.71 -20.23 -40.92
C GLN A 169 -1.29 -19.69 -39.54
N ARG A 170 -2.11 -18.83 -38.91
CA ARG A 170 -1.70 -18.04 -37.74
C ARG A 170 -2.53 -18.20 -36.47
N TYR A 171 -3.77 -18.69 -36.54
CA TYR A 171 -4.72 -18.63 -35.41
C TYR A 171 -5.24 -19.99 -34.90
N LYS A 172 -4.68 -21.10 -35.38
CA LYS A 172 -5.08 -22.45 -34.92
C LYS A 172 -4.85 -22.68 -33.41
N ASP A 173 -3.87 -22.00 -32.85
CA ASP A 173 -3.50 -22.08 -31.44
C ASP A 173 -4.27 -21.06 -30.57
N ASN A 174 -5.09 -20.20 -31.18
CA ASN A 174 -5.86 -19.15 -30.51
C ASN A 174 -7.30 -19.59 -30.25
N GLY A 175 -7.67 -19.75 -28.98
CA GLY A 175 -9.02 -20.15 -28.57
C GLY A 175 -10.09 -19.13 -28.92
N ALA A 176 -9.74 -17.85 -29.06
CA ALA A 176 -10.67 -16.78 -29.47
C ALA A 176 -11.09 -16.89 -30.95
N SER A 177 -10.51 -17.82 -31.71
CA SER A 177 -10.88 -18.10 -33.11
C SER A 177 -11.93 -19.21 -33.25
N TYR A 178 -12.38 -19.82 -32.14
CA TYR A 178 -13.30 -20.97 -32.14
C TYR A 178 -14.59 -20.67 -31.37
N ILE A 179 -15.73 -20.76 -32.07
CA ILE A 179 -17.05 -20.60 -31.43
C ILE A 179 -17.31 -21.75 -30.43
N GLU A 180 -16.86 -22.98 -30.72
CA GLU A 180 -16.99 -24.11 -29.80
C GLU A 180 -16.38 -23.83 -28.42
N GLY A 181 -15.24 -23.14 -28.36
CA GLY A 181 -14.62 -22.78 -27.09
C GLY A 181 -15.55 -21.90 -26.24
N LEU A 182 -16.16 -20.89 -26.87
CA LEU A 182 -17.18 -20.06 -26.23
C LEU A 182 -18.36 -20.91 -25.78
N LEU A 183 -19.01 -21.64 -26.68
CA LEU A 183 -20.25 -22.38 -26.42
C LEU A 183 -20.12 -23.46 -25.34
N ARG A 184 -18.94 -24.04 -25.17
CA ARG A 184 -18.65 -24.99 -24.08
C ARG A 184 -18.58 -24.33 -22.70
N ASN A 185 -18.39 -23.01 -22.64
CA ASN A 185 -18.13 -22.26 -21.42
C ASN A 185 -19.23 -21.25 -21.05
N ILE A 186 -20.35 -21.26 -21.78
CA ILE A 186 -21.53 -20.44 -21.50
C ILE A 186 -22.74 -21.34 -21.24
N ASP A 187 -23.79 -20.79 -20.64
CA ASP A 187 -25.09 -21.48 -20.56
C ASP A 187 -25.73 -21.54 -21.95
N TRP A 188 -25.79 -22.75 -22.51
CA TRP A 188 -26.34 -23.00 -23.84
C TRP A 188 -27.81 -22.60 -23.98
N LEU A 189 -28.63 -22.84 -22.96
CA LEU A 189 -30.07 -22.53 -23.03
C LEU A 189 -30.29 -21.02 -23.03
N ASN A 190 -29.54 -20.28 -22.21
CA ASN A 190 -29.59 -18.81 -22.23
C ASN A 190 -29.08 -18.24 -23.55
N PHE A 191 -28.02 -18.81 -24.12
CA PHE A 191 -27.51 -18.40 -25.43
C PHE A 191 -28.55 -18.57 -26.54
N ILE A 192 -29.20 -19.73 -26.61
CA ILE A 192 -30.26 -19.99 -27.60
C ILE A 192 -31.51 -19.17 -27.32
N ALA A 193 -31.87 -18.92 -26.06
CA ALA A 193 -32.98 -18.03 -25.74
C ALA A 193 -32.74 -16.59 -26.23
N ALA A 194 -31.48 -16.13 -26.21
CA ALA A 194 -31.11 -14.77 -26.60
C ALA A 194 -30.80 -14.60 -28.09
N ASN A 195 -30.24 -15.62 -28.75
CA ASN A 195 -29.73 -15.51 -30.13
C ASN A 195 -30.23 -16.65 -31.03
N GLY A 196 -31.26 -17.39 -30.62
CA GLY A 196 -31.67 -18.64 -31.26
C GLY A 196 -32.15 -18.45 -32.70
N ASP A 197 -32.92 -17.40 -32.97
CA ASP A 197 -33.43 -17.13 -34.31
C ASP A 197 -32.28 -16.83 -35.29
N GLU A 198 -31.36 -15.94 -34.89
CA GLU A 198 -30.18 -15.60 -35.69
C GLU A 198 -29.23 -16.79 -35.81
N TRP A 199 -28.90 -17.46 -34.71
CA TRP A 199 -28.00 -18.62 -34.69
C TRP A 199 -28.52 -19.76 -35.58
N ASN A 200 -29.82 -20.05 -35.50
CA ASN A 200 -30.41 -21.15 -36.25
C ASN A 200 -30.39 -20.87 -37.75
N ALA A 201 -30.70 -19.64 -38.16
CA ALA A 201 -30.70 -19.25 -39.56
C ALA A 201 -29.28 -19.14 -40.16
N VAL A 202 -28.35 -18.55 -39.41
CA VAL A 202 -27.05 -18.12 -39.95
C VAL A 202 -25.98 -19.22 -39.85
N VAL A 203 -26.04 -20.04 -38.81
CA VAL A 203 -25.04 -21.09 -38.53
C VAL A 203 -25.67 -22.48 -38.55
N ALA A 204 -26.70 -22.73 -37.73
CA ALA A 204 -27.20 -24.09 -37.52
C ALA A 204 -27.82 -24.71 -38.78
N ALA A 205 -28.48 -23.90 -39.63
CA ALA A 205 -29.11 -24.37 -40.87
C ALA A 205 -28.13 -25.07 -41.83
N GLU A 206 -26.88 -24.58 -41.89
CA GLU A 206 -25.83 -25.20 -42.71
C GLU A 206 -25.27 -26.46 -42.03
N LEU A 207 -25.06 -26.42 -40.71
CA LEU A 207 -24.61 -27.60 -39.95
C LEU A 207 -25.59 -28.78 -40.08
N GLN A 208 -26.90 -28.50 -40.14
CA GLN A 208 -27.95 -29.50 -40.33
C GLN A 208 -27.88 -30.25 -41.67
N GLN A 209 -27.15 -29.72 -42.68
CA GLN A 209 -26.99 -30.39 -43.97
C GLN A 209 -26.07 -31.61 -43.91
N THR A 210 -25.31 -31.77 -42.83
CA THR A 210 -24.34 -32.87 -42.68
C THR A 210 -24.63 -33.72 -41.44
N PRO A 211 -24.45 -35.06 -41.48
CA PRO A 211 -24.61 -35.90 -40.29
C PRO A 211 -23.71 -35.48 -39.13
N ALA A 212 -22.49 -35.03 -39.43
CA ALA A 212 -21.55 -34.54 -38.44
C ALA A 212 -22.03 -33.26 -37.75
N GLY A 213 -22.64 -32.34 -38.49
CA GLY A 213 -23.15 -31.07 -37.94
C GLY A 213 -24.43 -31.25 -37.13
N VAL A 214 -25.33 -32.14 -37.57
CA VAL A 214 -26.50 -32.56 -36.75
C VAL A 214 -26.04 -33.15 -35.42
N GLN A 215 -25.04 -34.05 -35.43
CA GLN A 215 -24.50 -34.61 -34.20
C GLN A 215 -23.85 -33.53 -33.32
N TRP A 216 -23.06 -32.64 -33.92
CA TRP A 216 -22.40 -31.55 -33.17
C TRP A 216 -23.42 -30.66 -32.44
N LEU A 217 -24.53 -30.31 -33.11
CA LEU A 217 -25.63 -29.53 -32.54
C LEU A 217 -26.34 -30.28 -31.39
N ILE A 218 -26.57 -31.60 -31.54
CA ILE A 218 -27.17 -32.45 -30.48
C ILE A 218 -26.25 -32.53 -29.25
N ASP A 219 -24.94 -32.56 -29.45
CA ASP A 219 -23.98 -32.68 -28.35
C ASP A 219 -23.84 -31.38 -27.54
N ARG A 220 -24.11 -30.20 -28.13
CA ARG A 220 -23.83 -28.90 -27.52
C ARG A 220 -24.50 -28.66 -26.16
N PRO A 221 -25.81 -28.93 -25.96
CA PRO A 221 -26.44 -28.77 -24.65
C PRO A 221 -25.75 -29.59 -23.55
N SER A 222 -25.26 -30.79 -23.88
CA SER A 222 -24.60 -31.68 -22.91
C SER A 222 -23.13 -31.34 -22.67
N ALA A 223 -22.48 -30.65 -23.62
CA ALA A 223 -21.09 -30.23 -23.52
C ALA A 223 -20.92 -28.87 -22.82
N SER A 224 -21.96 -28.03 -22.84
CA SER A 224 -22.01 -26.73 -22.15
C SER A 224 -21.79 -26.89 -20.65
N LEU A 225 -20.77 -26.20 -20.13
CA LEU A 225 -20.39 -26.17 -18.71
C LEU A 225 -20.15 -27.55 -18.08
N ALA A 226 -19.93 -28.59 -18.89
CA ALA A 226 -19.85 -29.98 -18.43
C ALA A 226 -18.55 -30.27 -17.66
N LEU A 227 -17.45 -29.63 -18.07
CA LEU A 227 -16.13 -29.83 -17.47
C LEU A 227 -15.82 -28.75 -16.42
N THR A 228 -15.05 -29.13 -15.41
CA THR A 228 -14.40 -28.17 -14.51
C THR A 228 -13.43 -27.28 -15.30
N VAL A 229 -13.07 -26.10 -14.77
CA VAL A 229 -12.15 -25.18 -15.45
C VAL A 229 -10.82 -25.86 -15.79
N ASP A 230 -10.24 -26.62 -14.87
CA ASP A 230 -8.97 -27.32 -15.10
C ASP A 230 -9.08 -28.38 -16.20
N ALA A 231 -10.15 -29.18 -16.18
CA ALA A 231 -10.38 -30.21 -17.19
C ALA A 231 -10.66 -29.59 -18.58
N GLU A 232 -11.38 -28.46 -18.63
CA GLU A 232 -11.63 -27.74 -19.88
C GLU A 232 -10.34 -27.15 -20.47
N VAL A 233 -9.45 -26.59 -19.63
CA VAL A 233 -8.12 -26.14 -20.06
C VAL A 233 -7.32 -27.30 -20.66
N THR A 234 -7.28 -28.46 -20.00
CA THR A 234 -6.60 -29.65 -20.53
C THR A 234 -7.24 -30.14 -21.83
N PHE A 235 -8.56 -30.05 -21.95
CA PHE A 235 -9.27 -30.39 -23.19
C PHE A 235 -8.84 -29.47 -24.34
N TRP A 236 -8.79 -28.15 -24.15
CA TRP A 236 -8.34 -27.21 -25.18
C TRP A 236 -6.88 -27.43 -25.56
N GLN A 237 -6.02 -27.71 -24.58
CA GLN A 237 -4.61 -28.03 -24.81
C GLN A 237 -4.43 -29.31 -25.65
N SER A 238 -5.35 -30.29 -25.53
CA SER A 238 -5.32 -31.49 -26.39
C SER A 238 -5.56 -31.19 -27.88
N TRP A 239 -6.15 -30.02 -28.19
CA TRP A 239 -6.31 -29.49 -29.54
C TRP A 239 -5.19 -28.50 -29.94
N ASN A 240 -4.12 -28.40 -29.15
CA ASN A 240 -3.03 -27.42 -29.30
C ASN A 240 -3.49 -25.95 -29.20
N ILE A 241 -4.59 -25.68 -28.50
CA ILE A 241 -5.05 -24.32 -28.22
C ILE A 241 -4.33 -23.82 -26.96
N THR A 242 -3.43 -22.86 -27.11
CA THR A 242 -2.51 -22.41 -26.05
C THR A 242 -2.71 -20.97 -25.61
N ARG A 243 -3.33 -20.12 -26.42
CA ARG A 243 -3.59 -18.70 -26.12
C ARG A 243 -5.04 -18.31 -26.41
N TYR A 244 -5.44 -17.14 -25.93
CA TYR A 244 -6.76 -16.54 -26.14
C TYR A 244 -6.59 -15.04 -26.41
N ASP A 245 -6.14 -14.72 -27.62
CA ASP A 245 -5.87 -13.35 -28.05
C ASP A 245 -7.15 -12.76 -28.64
N LEU A 246 -7.64 -11.69 -28.02
CA LEU A 246 -8.78 -10.90 -28.47
C LEU A 246 -8.35 -9.82 -29.48
N GLN A 247 -9.33 -9.34 -30.24
CA GLN A 247 -9.19 -8.23 -31.16
C GLN A 247 -9.16 -6.91 -30.38
N TRP A 248 -8.24 -6.02 -30.73
CA TRP A 248 -8.21 -4.66 -30.20
C TRP A 248 -9.41 -3.88 -30.72
N GLN A 249 -10.13 -3.22 -29.81
CA GLN A 249 -11.29 -2.39 -30.09
C GLN A 249 -11.25 -1.12 -29.23
N ASN A 250 -11.73 0.00 -29.77
CA ASN A 250 -11.86 1.27 -29.05
C ASN A 250 -13.31 1.66 -28.73
N GLN A 251 -14.20 0.67 -28.64
CA GLN A 251 -15.60 0.87 -28.23
C GLN A 251 -15.73 1.20 -26.75
N ILE A 252 -14.91 0.58 -25.90
CA ILE A 252 -15.04 0.64 -24.44
C ILE A 252 -13.66 0.85 -23.84
N VAL A 253 -13.54 1.86 -22.98
CA VAL A 253 -12.37 2.04 -22.11
C VAL A 253 -12.44 0.99 -21.02
N THR A 254 -11.45 0.10 -20.98
CA THR A 254 -11.34 -0.92 -19.93
C THR A 254 -11.12 -0.28 -18.56
N ALA A 255 -12.05 -0.52 -17.64
CA ALA A 255 -11.92 -0.11 -16.24
C ALA A 255 -10.80 -0.91 -15.56
N LEU A 256 -10.10 -0.28 -14.62
CA LEU A 256 -8.99 -0.88 -13.90
C LEU A 256 -9.02 -0.43 -12.45
N THR A 257 -9.01 -1.38 -11.53
CA THR A 257 -8.72 -1.17 -10.12
C THR A 257 -7.48 -1.99 -9.77
N GLU A 258 -6.37 -1.32 -9.46
CA GLU A 258 -5.13 -1.98 -9.09
C GLU A 258 -4.65 -1.52 -7.72
N SER A 259 -4.28 -2.48 -6.86
CA SER A 259 -3.87 -2.22 -5.48
C SER A 259 -2.62 -2.99 -5.07
N VAL A 260 -1.92 -2.47 -4.06
CA VAL A 260 -0.86 -3.18 -3.34
C VAL A 260 -1.24 -3.30 -1.88
N VAL A 261 -0.70 -4.31 -1.20
CA VAL A 261 -0.95 -4.50 0.22
C VAL A 261 0.23 -3.95 1.01
N LEU A 262 -0.04 -2.98 1.89
CA LEU A 262 0.91 -2.55 2.91
C LEU A 262 0.73 -3.40 4.17
N GLU A 263 1.82 -3.98 4.68
CA GLU A 263 1.83 -4.76 5.92
C GLU A 263 2.62 -4.01 7.00
N ASN A 264 1.97 -3.74 8.13
CA ASN A 264 2.60 -3.08 9.28
C ASN A 264 3.31 -4.07 10.21
N ALA A 265 3.98 -3.56 11.26
CA ALA A 265 4.72 -4.42 12.19
C ALA A 265 3.86 -5.41 13.00
N LEU A 266 2.54 -5.21 13.05
CA LEU A 266 1.58 -6.12 13.69
C LEU A 266 1.02 -7.16 12.71
N ALA A 267 1.55 -7.23 11.48
CA ALA A 267 1.05 -8.07 10.38
C ALA A 267 -0.38 -7.74 9.92
N PHE A 268 -0.89 -6.54 10.23
CA PHE A 268 -2.11 -6.04 9.61
C PHE A 268 -1.83 -5.60 8.18
N ARG A 269 -2.73 -5.98 7.29
CA ARG A 269 -2.64 -5.77 5.85
C ARG A 269 -3.69 -4.77 5.41
N THR A 270 -3.25 -3.65 4.86
CA THR A 270 -4.12 -2.58 4.35
C THR A 270 -3.89 -2.43 2.85
N PRO A 271 -4.94 -2.51 2.02
CA PRO A 271 -4.81 -2.24 0.59
C PRO A 271 -4.61 -0.75 0.35
N VAL A 272 -3.66 -0.42 -0.52
CA VAL A 272 -3.46 0.92 -1.09
C VAL A 272 -3.74 0.84 -2.58
N PHE A 273 -4.66 1.67 -3.06
CA PHE A 273 -5.02 1.73 -4.47
C PHE A 273 -3.95 2.49 -5.24
N LEU A 274 -3.33 1.83 -6.22
CA LEU A 274 -2.33 2.43 -7.10
C LEU A 274 -2.96 3.24 -8.23
N LYS A 275 -4.10 2.78 -8.73
CA LYS A 275 -4.86 3.39 -9.82
C LYS A 275 -6.27 2.82 -9.88
N SER A 276 -7.21 3.70 -10.18
CA SER A 276 -8.62 3.37 -10.32
C SER A 276 -9.22 4.20 -11.46
N ILE A 277 -9.71 3.53 -12.50
CA ILE A 277 -10.48 4.16 -13.58
C ILE A 277 -11.78 3.41 -13.80
N SER A 278 -12.84 4.17 -14.05
CA SER A 278 -14.17 3.68 -14.37
C SER A 278 -14.29 3.35 -15.87
N PRO A 279 -15.19 2.44 -16.25
CA PRO A 279 -15.43 2.16 -17.67
C PRO A 279 -16.11 3.37 -18.33
N ALA A 280 -15.79 3.61 -19.59
CA ALA A 280 -16.41 4.65 -20.40
C ALA A 280 -16.61 4.16 -21.83
N HIS A 281 -17.60 4.72 -22.53
CA HIS A 281 -17.77 4.50 -23.97
C HIS A 281 -16.73 5.29 -24.74
N GLY A 282 -16.01 4.61 -25.63
CA GLY A 282 -15.07 5.21 -26.58
C GLY A 282 -15.76 5.61 -27.89
N SER A 283 -14.96 5.99 -28.88
CA SER A 283 -15.44 6.47 -30.19
C SER A 283 -15.91 5.34 -31.12
N TRP A 284 -15.49 4.10 -30.87
CA TRP A 284 -15.82 2.90 -31.67
C TRP A 284 -15.46 3.00 -33.16
N THR A 285 -14.41 3.75 -33.51
CA THR A 285 -13.90 3.85 -34.88
C THR A 285 -13.32 2.52 -35.40
N SER A 286 -12.91 1.61 -34.51
CA SER A 286 -12.41 0.28 -34.85
C SER A 286 -13.46 -0.69 -35.41
N ALA A 287 -14.77 -0.36 -35.36
CA ALA A 287 -15.84 -1.22 -35.85
C ALA A 287 -15.67 -1.64 -37.32
N ILE A 288 -15.01 -0.79 -38.14
CA ILE A 288 -14.74 -1.06 -39.57
C ILE A 288 -13.79 -2.24 -39.79
N LEU A 289 -12.99 -2.60 -38.79
CA LEU A 289 -12.06 -3.73 -38.84
C LEU A 289 -12.83 -5.04 -38.67
N HIS A 290 -13.68 -5.06 -37.64
CA HIS A 290 -14.61 -6.12 -37.27
C HIS A 290 -15.62 -5.56 -36.26
N TRP A 291 -16.91 -5.86 -36.43
CA TRP A 291 -18.01 -5.27 -35.65
C TRP A 291 -18.54 -6.16 -34.52
N GLY A 292 -17.85 -7.26 -34.17
CA GLY A 292 -18.28 -8.18 -33.11
C GLY A 292 -19.19 -9.33 -33.58
N PHE A 293 -19.19 -10.42 -32.81
CA PHE A 293 -19.95 -11.64 -33.10
C PHE A 293 -21.47 -11.44 -33.15
N THR A 294 -22.02 -10.57 -32.32
CA THR A 294 -23.47 -10.28 -32.33
C THR A 294 -23.90 -9.71 -33.68
N ASN A 295 -23.09 -8.84 -34.28
CA ASN A 295 -23.34 -8.32 -35.62
C ASN A 295 -23.11 -9.39 -36.71
N ASP A 296 -22.16 -10.31 -36.50
CA ASP A 296 -21.95 -11.47 -37.38
C ASP A 296 -23.12 -12.47 -37.35
N LEU A 297 -24.00 -12.42 -36.33
CA LEU A 297 -25.27 -13.14 -36.32
C LEU A 297 -26.41 -12.30 -36.91
N TRP A 298 -26.52 -11.05 -36.51
CA TRP A 298 -27.65 -10.19 -36.87
C TRP A 298 -27.65 -9.76 -38.35
N MET A 299 -26.49 -9.34 -38.90
CA MET A 299 -26.40 -8.85 -40.27
C MET A 299 -26.73 -9.96 -41.30
N PRO A 300 -26.14 -11.17 -41.21
CA PRO A 300 -26.49 -12.23 -42.16
C PRO A 300 -27.94 -12.68 -42.00
N TYR A 301 -28.48 -12.70 -40.78
CA TYR A 301 -29.89 -13.00 -40.53
C TYR A 301 -30.81 -12.03 -41.29
N PHE A 302 -30.55 -10.72 -41.20
CA PHE A 302 -31.33 -9.69 -41.89
C PHE A 302 -31.32 -9.84 -43.41
N TYR A 303 -30.17 -10.24 -43.99
CA TYR A 303 -30.00 -10.43 -45.44
C TYR A 303 -30.24 -11.87 -45.94
N ASN A 304 -30.69 -12.79 -45.07
CA ASN A 304 -30.87 -14.21 -45.37
C ASN A 304 -29.59 -14.90 -45.91
N LEU A 305 -28.45 -14.57 -45.31
CA LEU A 305 -27.13 -15.10 -45.64
C LEU A 305 -26.64 -16.05 -44.54
N SER A 306 -25.75 -16.98 -44.90
CA SER A 306 -25.07 -17.84 -43.93
C SER A 306 -23.66 -17.33 -43.62
N LEU A 307 -23.29 -17.38 -42.34
CA LEU A 307 -21.92 -17.11 -41.89
C LEU A 307 -20.98 -18.26 -42.24
N VAL A 308 -21.49 -19.49 -42.34
CA VAL A 308 -20.70 -20.67 -42.69
C VAL A 308 -20.32 -20.61 -44.16
N ARG A 309 -19.02 -20.54 -44.44
CA ARG A 309 -18.46 -20.32 -45.78
C ARG A 309 -18.82 -21.39 -46.80
N GLY A 310 -19.08 -22.62 -46.33
CA GLY A 310 -19.50 -23.75 -47.17
C GLY A 310 -20.93 -23.66 -47.69
N ALA A 311 -21.76 -22.76 -47.13
CA ALA A 311 -23.16 -22.63 -47.48
C ALA A 311 -23.36 -21.99 -48.86
N PRO A 312 -24.43 -22.37 -49.60
CA PRO A 312 -24.73 -21.83 -50.92
C PRO A 312 -25.16 -20.34 -50.88
N ASN A 313 -25.59 -19.82 -49.73
CA ASN A 313 -25.99 -18.43 -49.51
C ASN A 313 -24.99 -17.66 -48.64
N HIS A 314 -23.72 -18.07 -48.59
CA HIS A 314 -22.67 -17.28 -47.95
C HIS A 314 -22.38 -15.96 -48.68
N PHE A 315 -21.76 -14.97 -48.03
CA PHE A 315 -21.44 -13.64 -48.58
C PHE A 315 -20.84 -13.69 -50.00
N ASP A 316 -19.81 -14.50 -50.19
CA ASP A 316 -19.11 -14.65 -51.46
C ASP A 316 -19.99 -15.32 -52.53
N ALA A 317 -20.75 -16.34 -52.16
CA ALA A 317 -21.63 -17.09 -53.07
C ALA A 317 -22.85 -16.27 -53.51
N ALA A 318 -23.37 -15.43 -52.60
CA ALA A 318 -24.49 -14.53 -52.85
C ALA A 318 -24.09 -13.22 -53.55
N ALA A 319 -22.81 -13.05 -53.92
CA ALA A 319 -22.25 -11.81 -54.49
C ALA A 319 -22.57 -10.56 -53.63
N LYS A 320 -22.54 -10.73 -52.30
CA LYS A 320 -22.73 -9.67 -51.31
C LYS A 320 -21.55 -9.70 -50.32
N PRO A 321 -20.37 -9.17 -50.73
CA PRO A 321 -19.20 -9.15 -49.85
C PRO A 321 -19.49 -8.42 -48.55
N VAL A 322 -18.95 -8.92 -47.44
CA VAL A 322 -19.20 -8.34 -46.10
C VAL A 322 -18.91 -6.84 -46.04
N ALA A 323 -17.91 -6.35 -46.78
CA ALA A 323 -17.53 -4.94 -46.82
C ALA A 323 -18.67 -4.01 -47.27
N THR A 324 -19.57 -4.48 -48.13
CA THR A 324 -20.73 -3.70 -48.61
C THR A 324 -21.79 -3.47 -47.54
N LEU A 325 -21.82 -4.33 -46.52
CA LEU A 325 -22.78 -4.24 -45.41
C LEU A 325 -22.41 -3.13 -44.42
N TYR A 326 -21.20 -2.57 -44.51
CA TYR A 326 -20.73 -1.46 -43.68
C TYR A 326 -21.23 -0.08 -44.16
N GLY A 327 -21.81 0.01 -45.37
CA GLY A 327 -22.36 1.28 -45.87
C GLY A 327 -21.32 2.37 -46.16
N LEU A 328 -20.06 1.98 -46.43
CA LEU A 328 -18.95 2.91 -46.72
C LEU A 328 -18.79 3.25 -48.20
N GLN A 329 -19.71 2.76 -49.05
CA GLN A 329 -19.73 3.04 -50.49
C GLN A 329 -20.33 4.42 -50.75
N ASP A 330 -19.90 5.06 -51.84
CA ASP A 330 -20.53 6.29 -52.33
C ASP A 330 -21.93 6.05 -52.93
N GLY A 331 -22.58 7.12 -53.39
CA GLY A 331 -23.91 7.03 -54.01
C GLY A 331 -23.98 6.17 -55.28
N SER A 332 -22.84 5.78 -55.87
CA SER A 332 -22.74 4.88 -57.01
C SER A 332 -22.47 3.42 -56.62
N GLY A 333 -22.29 3.14 -55.32
CA GLY A 333 -21.91 1.81 -54.83
C GLY A 333 -20.42 1.52 -54.96
N CYS A 334 -19.56 2.52 -55.15
CA CYS A 334 -18.11 2.35 -55.26
C CYS A 334 -17.41 2.77 -53.95
N PHE A 335 -16.31 2.10 -53.62
CA PHE A 335 -15.38 2.57 -52.60
C PHE A 335 -14.39 3.52 -53.26
N VAL A 336 -14.31 4.75 -52.77
CA VAL A 336 -13.50 5.83 -53.36
C VAL A 336 -12.66 6.51 -52.29
N GLN A 337 -11.60 7.23 -52.71
CA GLN A 337 -10.74 7.99 -51.80
C GLN A 337 -10.12 7.08 -50.71
N GLN A 338 -10.08 7.50 -49.44
CA GLN A 338 -9.53 6.69 -48.35
C GLN A 338 -10.21 5.32 -48.21
N THR A 339 -11.54 5.24 -48.43
CA THR A 339 -12.27 3.96 -48.35
C THR A 339 -11.82 2.98 -49.43
N GLY A 340 -11.54 3.47 -50.64
CA GLY A 340 -11.00 2.67 -51.74
C GLY A 340 -9.56 2.23 -51.47
N VAL A 341 -8.70 3.16 -51.02
CA VAL A 341 -7.31 2.84 -50.66
C VAL A 341 -7.22 1.78 -49.58
N PHE A 342 -8.04 1.90 -48.52
CA PHE A 342 -8.10 0.91 -47.45
C PHE A 342 -8.49 -0.48 -48.00
N LEU A 343 -9.54 -0.53 -48.81
CA LEU A 343 -10.03 -1.78 -49.40
C LEU A 343 -8.98 -2.44 -50.29
N ASP A 344 -8.34 -1.65 -51.16
CA ASP A 344 -7.44 -2.13 -52.21
C ASP A 344 -6.03 -2.44 -51.72
N GLN A 345 -5.58 -1.84 -50.61
CA GLN A 345 -4.22 -2.02 -50.09
C GLN A 345 -4.17 -2.83 -48.79
N LEU A 346 -5.18 -2.73 -47.93
CA LEU A 346 -5.24 -3.48 -46.67
C LEU A 346 -6.17 -4.69 -46.79
N GLY A 347 -7.42 -4.46 -47.19
CA GLY A 347 -8.39 -5.51 -47.46
C GLY A 347 -9.84 -5.14 -47.12
N PRO A 348 -10.78 -6.09 -47.29
CA PRO A 348 -12.20 -5.85 -47.05
C PRO A 348 -12.55 -5.41 -45.62
N PHE A 349 -13.41 -4.39 -45.47
CA PHE A 349 -13.99 -4.01 -44.17
C PHE A 349 -14.66 -5.22 -43.50
N GLY A 350 -14.48 -5.35 -42.18
CA GLY A 350 -14.98 -6.49 -41.41
C GLY A 350 -14.12 -7.76 -41.49
N SER A 351 -12.99 -7.75 -42.20
CA SER A 351 -12.09 -8.91 -42.35
C SER A 351 -10.67 -8.68 -41.82
N ILE A 352 -10.47 -7.61 -41.04
CA ILE A 352 -9.14 -7.20 -40.56
C ILE A 352 -9.00 -7.56 -39.09
N ASP A 353 -7.96 -8.33 -38.77
CA ASP A 353 -7.63 -8.67 -37.39
C ASP A 353 -6.74 -7.56 -36.80
N ALA A 354 -7.10 -7.01 -35.64
CA ALA A 354 -6.33 -6.01 -34.91
C ALA A 354 -5.77 -6.63 -33.63
N LEU A 355 -4.47 -6.86 -33.57
CA LEU A 355 -3.84 -7.56 -32.44
C LEU A 355 -2.81 -6.68 -31.74
N TYR A 356 -2.87 -6.67 -30.41
CA TYR A 356 -1.93 -5.93 -29.57
C TYR A 356 -0.53 -6.56 -29.63
N VAL A 357 0.51 -5.74 -29.78
CA VAL A 357 1.91 -6.20 -29.81
C VAL A 357 2.58 -5.92 -28.46
N SER A 358 3.10 -6.97 -27.83
CA SER A 358 3.89 -6.85 -26.59
C SER A 358 5.30 -6.32 -26.86
N VAL A 359 5.84 -5.52 -25.93
CA VAL A 359 7.23 -5.05 -25.99
C VAL A 359 8.20 -6.24 -25.93
N PRO A 360 9.12 -6.39 -26.90
CA PRO A 360 10.11 -7.46 -26.90
C PRO A 360 11.05 -7.43 -25.67
N PRO A 361 11.42 -8.59 -25.10
CA PRO A 361 12.27 -8.67 -23.90
C PRO A 361 13.65 -8.01 -24.06
N LEU A 362 14.22 -8.02 -25.28
CA LEU A 362 15.52 -7.41 -25.55
C LEU A 362 15.46 -5.88 -25.49
N LEU A 363 14.38 -5.28 -26.01
CA LEU A 363 14.12 -3.84 -25.90
C LEU A 363 13.95 -3.42 -24.43
N LEU A 364 13.24 -4.22 -23.65
CA LEU A 364 13.06 -3.98 -22.21
C LEU A 364 14.40 -4.06 -21.45
N THR A 365 15.27 -5.01 -21.82
CA THR A 365 16.61 -5.16 -21.22
C THR A 365 17.51 -3.98 -21.53
N LEU A 366 17.47 -3.48 -22.78
CA LEU A 366 18.18 -2.28 -23.22
C LEU A 366 17.74 -1.06 -22.41
N TYR A 367 16.42 -0.84 -22.30
CA TYR A 367 15.85 0.27 -21.53
C TYR A 367 16.24 0.21 -20.05
N ASN A 368 16.07 -0.93 -19.39
CA ASN A 368 16.41 -1.09 -17.98
C ASN A 368 17.91 -0.88 -17.70
N THR A 369 18.77 -1.25 -18.65
CA THR A 369 20.23 -1.03 -18.55
C THR A 369 20.57 0.45 -18.67
N PHE A 370 19.92 1.16 -19.60
CA PHE A 370 20.05 2.60 -19.75
C PHE A 370 19.57 3.35 -18.50
N GLU A 371 18.35 3.08 -18.02
CA GLU A 371 17.75 3.73 -16.85
C GLU A 371 18.63 3.59 -15.60
N ARG A 372 19.10 2.36 -15.32
CA ARG A 372 20.00 2.10 -14.18
C ARG A 372 21.28 2.93 -14.28
N THR A 373 21.88 3.00 -15.47
CA THR A 373 23.13 3.73 -15.70
C THR A 373 22.91 5.24 -15.59
N LEU A 374 21.82 5.76 -16.14
CA LEU A 374 21.46 7.17 -16.10
C LEU A 374 21.24 7.63 -14.65
N TYR A 375 20.40 6.94 -13.87
CA TYR A 375 20.14 7.31 -12.49
C TYR A 375 21.36 7.13 -11.58
N GLN A 376 22.23 6.15 -11.86
CA GLN A 376 23.52 6.04 -11.17
C GLN A 376 24.37 7.31 -11.36
N MET A 377 24.47 7.81 -12.60
CA MET A 377 25.22 9.02 -12.93
C MET A 377 24.59 10.30 -12.37
N LEU A 378 23.26 10.43 -12.45
CA LEU A 378 22.52 11.57 -11.90
C LEU A 378 22.74 11.72 -10.39
N LEU A 379 22.85 10.61 -9.66
CA LEU A 379 23.04 10.62 -8.23
C LEU A 379 24.52 10.71 -7.82
N SER A 380 25.45 10.17 -8.61
CA SER A 380 26.89 10.20 -8.27
C SER A 380 27.57 11.52 -8.63
N THR A 381 27.06 12.26 -9.63
CA THR A 381 27.79 13.36 -10.27
C THR A 381 26.92 14.63 -10.38
N PRO A 382 27.06 15.59 -9.46
CA PRO A 382 26.24 16.81 -9.44
C PRO A 382 26.33 17.65 -10.73
N THR A 383 27.52 17.73 -11.35
CA THR A 383 27.73 18.46 -12.60
C THR A 383 26.94 17.85 -13.76
N PHE A 384 26.90 16.52 -13.84
CA PHE A 384 26.10 15.80 -14.82
C PHE A 384 24.60 16.06 -14.62
N ARG A 385 24.13 16.03 -13.37
CA ARG A 385 22.74 16.33 -13.03
C ARG A 385 22.32 17.75 -13.41
N HIS A 386 23.14 18.77 -13.14
CA HIS A 386 22.84 20.14 -13.54
C HIS A 386 22.75 20.30 -15.07
N ALA A 387 23.65 19.66 -15.83
CA ALA A 387 23.60 19.68 -17.29
C ALA A 387 22.36 18.95 -17.82
N TYR A 388 21.98 17.84 -17.18
CA TYR A 388 20.77 17.09 -17.50
C TYR A 388 19.49 17.90 -17.22
N ASP A 389 19.41 18.58 -16.07
CA ASP A 389 18.24 19.35 -15.67
C ASP A 389 18.07 20.65 -16.46
N ALA A 390 19.13 21.18 -17.06
CA ALA A 390 19.08 22.37 -17.90
C ALA A 390 18.26 22.17 -19.20
N ASN A 391 18.02 20.92 -19.62
CA ASN A 391 17.24 20.60 -20.82
C ASN A 391 15.84 20.08 -20.43
N SER A 392 14.80 20.80 -20.87
CA SER A 392 13.39 20.51 -20.55
C SER A 392 12.71 19.55 -21.52
N GLY A 393 13.38 19.10 -22.59
CA GLY A 393 12.75 18.37 -23.70
C GLY A 393 12.50 19.26 -24.92
N PHE A 394 12.05 18.66 -26.01
CA PHE A 394 11.77 19.35 -27.27
C PHE A 394 10.56 18.72 -27.97
N ASN A 395 9.72 19.56 -28.59
CA ASN A 395 8.59 19.10 -29.40
C ASN A 395 9.00 19.16 -30.87
N PHE A 396 9.07 18.01 -31.52
CA PHE A 396 9.36 17.89 -32.93
C PHE A 396 8.07 17.92 -33.76
N THR A 397 8.20 18.35 -35.01
CA THR A 397 7.20 18.20 -36.08
C THR A 397 7.83 17.34 -37.18
N PRO A 398 7.89 16.01 -37.00
CA PRO A 398 8.66 15.16 -37.91
C PRO A 398 8.02 15.11 -39.31
N LEU A 399 8.87 15.04 -40.32
CA LEU A 399 8.54 14.88 -41.73
C LEU A 399 9.18 13.57 -42.21
N PRO A 400 8.44 12.45 -42.15
CA PRO A 400 8.91 11.15 -42.61
C PRO A 400 9.46 11.20 -44.04
N PRO A 401 10.63 10.62 -44.32
CA PRO A 401 11.25 10.63 -45.65
C PRO A 401 10.32 10.16 -46.77
N ALA A 402 9.59 9.06 -46.54
CA ALA A 402 8.64 8.53 -47.50
C ALA A 402 7.45 9.46 -47.78
N PHE A 403 7.17 10.41 -46.88
CA PHE A 403 6.07 11.36 -47.01
C PHE A 403 6.48 12.61 -47.78
N MET A 404 7.79 12.87 -47.95
CA MET A 404 8.30 14.05 -48.65
C MET A 404 8.47 13.85 -50.17
N VAL A 405 7.97 12.75 -50.73
CA VAL A 405 8.19 12.40 -52.14
C VAL A 405 7.10 13.01 -53.02
N GLY A 406 7.40 14.13 -53.67
CA GLY A 406 6.51 14.81 -54.62
C GLY A 406 5.53 15.78 -53.96
N ASP A 407 4.64 16.36 -54.78
CA ASP A 407 3.63 17.33 -54.32
C ASP A 407 2.39 16.60 -53.79
N LEU A 408 2.42 16.28 -52.49
CA LEU A 408 1.40 15.49 -51.80
C LEU A 408 0.48 16.34 -50.91
N VAL A 409 -0.79 15.95 -50.84
CA VAL A 409 -1.77 16.42 -49.85
C VAL A 409 -2.14 15.26 -48.94
N TYR A 410 -2.21 15.50 -47.64
CA TYR A 410 -2.40 14.45 -46.63
C TYR A 410 -3.84 14.42 -46.10
N PHE A 411 -4.34 13.22 -45.80
CA PHE A 411 -5.74 12.96 -45.49
C PHE A 411 -5.94 12.10 -44.22
N GLY A 412 -4.91 11.82 -43.42
CA GLY A 412 -5.05 11.16 -42.11
C GLY A 412 -3.98 10.11 -41.83
N GLY A 413 -3.38 10.16 -40.63
CA GLY A 413 -2.43 9.15 -40.15
C GLY A 413 -3.07 8.02 -39.35
N ASN A 414 -4.40 8.03 -39.22
CA ASN A 414 -5.19 6.98 -38.59
C ASN A 414 -5.93 6.17 -39.68
N PRO A 415 -5.65 4.86 -39.87
CA PRO A 415 -6.32 4.06 -40.87
C PRO A 415 -7.83 3.94 -40.65
N LEU A 416 -8.32 4.20 -39.42
CA LEU A 416 -9.73 4.17 -39.04
C LEU A 416 -10.50 5.42 -39.47
N CYS A 417 -9.80 6.50 -39.81
CA CYS A 417 -10.42 7.78 -40.18
C CYS A 417 -10.51 7.93 -41.70
N LEU A 418 -11.64 7.47 -42.25
CA LEU A 418 -11.85 7.37 -43.70
C LEU A 418 -12.38 8.66 -44.35
N THR A 419 -12.63 9.72 -43.59
CA THR A 419 -13.28 10.96 -44.06
C THR A 419 -12.54 12.23 -43.64
N ASN A 420 -11.27 12.12 -43.24
CA ASN A 420 -10.48 13.28 -42.85
C ASN A 420 -10.22 14.22 -44.05
N GLY A 421 -10.23 15.53 -43.78
CA GLY A 421 -10.00 16.55 -44.80
C GLY A 421 -8.52 16.70 -45.20
N PRO A 422 -8.25 17.40 -46.32
CA PRO A 422 -6.90 17.61 -46.85
C PRO A 422 -6.05 18.57 -45.98
N THR A 423 -4.78 18.26 -45.79
CA THR A 423 -3.78 19.11 -45.12
C THR A 423 -2.46 19.17 -45.90
N LEU A 424 -1.71 20.27 -45.74
CA LEU A 424 -0.36 20.44 -46.32
C LEU A 424 0.75 19.82 -45.47
N TYR A 425 0.39 19.29 -44.31
CA TYR A 425 1.30 18.62 -43.38
C TYR A 425 0.79 17.21 -43.08
N PRO A 426 1.69 16.26 -42.74
CA PRO A 426 1.29 14.94 -42.26
C PRO A 426 0.40 15.07 -41.02
N GLN A 427 -0.74 14.38 -41.03
CA GLN A 427 -1.66 14.35 -39.89
C GLN A 427 -1.20 13.34 -38.83
N SER A 428 -1.66 13.54 -37.60
CA SER A 428 -1.39 12.67 -36.45
C SER A 428 -1.70 11.20 -36.71
N GLN A 429 -0.97 10.33 -36.02
CA GLN A 429 -1.11 8.88 -36.11
C GLN A 429 -2.36 8.39 -35.39
N PHE A 430 -2.68 7.11 -35.51
CA PHE A 430 -3.86 6.55 -34.85
C PHE A 430 -3.80 6.68 -33.33
N SER A 431 -4.95 6.87 -32.68
CA SER A 431 -5.08 6.88 -31.23
C SER A 431 -6.35 6.15 -30.81
N PHE A 432 -6.34 5.56 -29.62
CA PHE A 432 -7.51 4.89 -29.04
C PHE A 432 -8.71 5.84 -28.92
N GLU A 433 -8.45 7.09 -28.52
CA GLU A 433 -9.48 8.10 -28.23
C GLU A 433 -9.92 8.90 -29.46
N ASP A 434 -9.31 8.63 -30.63
CA ASP A 434 -9.60 9.38 -31.84
C ASP A 434 -11.01 9.06 -32.36
N ALA A 435 -11.83 10.09 -32.47
CA ALA A 435 -13.18 10.05 -33.00
C ALA A 435 -13.26 10.45 -34.48
N CYS A 436 -12.13 10.68 -35.14
CA CYS A 436 -12.05 11.12 -36.54
C CYS A 436 -12.80 12.43 -36.82
N GLY A 437 -12.89 13.30 -35.81
CA GLY A 437 -13.67 14.55 -35.88
C GLY A 437 -12.87 15.79 -36.27
N SER A 438 -11.55 15.78 -36.09
CA SER A 438 -10.68 16.92 -36.40
C SER A 438 -9.30 16.45 -36.88
N GLN A 439 -8.68 17.24 -37.77
CA GLN A 439 -7.34 16.97 -38.26
C GLN A 439 -6.32 17.72 -37.39
N SER A 440 -5.29 17.01 -36.91
CA SER A 440 -4.17 17.59 -36.17
C SER A 440 -2.84 17.24 -36.84
N GLN A 441 -1.86 18.14 -36.74
CA GLN A 441 -0.53 17.92 -37.30
C GLN A 441 0.22 16.83 -36.51
N TYR A 442 1.00 16.00 -37.21
CA TYR A 442 1.88 15.05 -36.56
C TYR A 442 2.97 15.77 -35.77
N THR A 443 2.95 15.59 -34.46
CA THR A 443 3.92 16.18 -33.53
C THR A 443 4.44 15.11 -32.57
N PHE A 444 5.68 15.28 -32.13
CA PHE A 444 6.36 14.33 -31.29
C PHE A 444 7.00 15.05 -30.10
N SER A 445 6.45 14.91 -28.90
CA SER A 445 7.04 15.48 -27.69
C SER A 445 8.10 14.55 -27.13
N ALA A 446 9.36 14.97 -27.11
CA ALA A 446 10.47 14.18 -26.58
C ALA A 446 10.99 14.78 -25.27
N SER A 447 10.92 14.00 -24.20
CA SER A 447 11.60 14.37 -22.95
C SER A 447 13.13 14.33 -23.12
N ASN A 448 13.86 15.03 -22.26
CA ASN A 448 15.32 14.91 -22.25
C ASN A 448 15.79 13.46 -21.97
N HIS A 449 15.02 12.68 -21.20
CA HIS A 449 15.27 11.23 -21.01
C HIS A 449 15.23 10.49 -22.36
N ALA A 450 14.15 10.68 -23.14
CA ALA A 450 13.96 10.03 -24.43
C ALA A 450 15.02 10.47 -25.46
N MET A 451 15.33 11.77 -25.53
CA MET A 451 16.35 12.28 -26.45
C MET A 451 17.74 11.69 -26.17
N LEU A 452 18.15 11.60 -24.90
CA LEU A 452 19.42 10.96 -24.54
C LEU A 452 19.44 9.48 -24.91
N PHE A 453 18.34 8.75 -24.65
CA PHE A 453 18.24 7.36 -25.05
C PHE A 453 18.38 7.19 -26.56
N ALA A 454 17.61 7.95 -27.35
CA ALA A 454 17.62 7.85 -28.81
C ALA A 454 18.98 8.24 -29.41
N LEU A 455 19.62 9.31 -28.94
CA LEU A 455 20.97 9.69 -29.37
C LEU A 455 22.03 8.64 -29.00
N LEU A 456 21.94 8.07 -27.79
CA LEU A 456 22.87 7.05 -27.30
C LEU A 456 22.77 5.76 -28.14
N VAL A 457 21.55 5.32 -28.43
CA VAL A 457 21.27 4.06 -29.13
C VAL A 457 21.54 4.18 -30.62
N THR A 458 21.19 5.29 -31.26
CA THR A 458 21.50 5.52 -32.68
C THR A 458 22.99 5.73 -32.96
N GLY A 459 23.72 6.32 -32.00
CA GLY A 459 25.09 6.77 -32.22
C GLY A 459 25.21 7.88 -33.28
N ALA A 460 24.11 8.57 -33.60
CA ALA A 460 24.09 9.62 -34.61
C ALA A 460 24.85 10.86 -34.11
N THR A 461 25.81 11.33 -34.90
CA THR A 461 26.64 12.51 -34.56
C THR A 461 26.29 13.75 -35.38
N GLN A 462 25.57 13.58 -36.50
CA GLN A 462 25.20 14.64 -37.43
C GLN A 462 23.82 15.22 -37.06
N LEU A 463 23.81 16.16 -36.11
CA LEU A 463 22.57 16.73 -35.58
C LEU A 463 21.74 17.49 -36.62
N ASP A 464 22.39 18.18 -37.57
CA ASP A 464 21.69 18.91 -38.64
C ASP A 464 20.95 17.96 -39.58
N SER A 465 21.46 16.74 -39.79
CA SER A 465 20.80 15.71 -40.60
C SER A 465 19.55 15.15 -39.92
N ILE A 466 19.58 15.00 -38.59
CA ILE A 466 18.38 14.65 -37.81
C ILE A 466 17.35 15.78 -37.92
N CYS A 467 17.78 17.02 -37.75
CA CYS A 467 16.91 18.20 -37.79
C CYS A 467 16.35 18.52 -39.18
N ALA A 468 16.89 17.93 -40.25
CA ALA A 468 16.35 18.04 -41.60
C ALA A 468 15.01 17.29 -41.77
N PHE A 469 14.75 16.28 -40.93
CA PHE A 469 13.49 15.52 -40.93
C PHE A 469 12.41 16.15 -40.03
N GLN A 470 12.52 17.42 -39.67
CA GLN A 470 11.53 18.11 -38.84
C GLN A 470 11.50 19.61 -39.13
N SER A 471 10.40 20.29 -38.79
CA SER A 471 10.21 21.70 -39.13
C SER A 471 10.22 22.69 -37.95
N THR A 472 10.34 22.21 -36.71
CA THR A 472 10.35 23.05 -35.52
C THR A 472 11.70 23.77 -35.34
N ILE A 473 11.64 25.06 -35.02
CA ILE A 473 12.83 25.91 -34.82
C ILE A 473 13.52 25.54 -33.50
N GLY A 474 14.86 25.46 -33.51
CA GLY A 474 15.66 25.18 -32.30
C GLY A 474 16.08 23.72 -32.12
N CYS A 475 15.81 22.84 -33.09
CA CYS A 475 16.17 21.42 -33.02
C CYS A 475 17.67 21.19 -32.79
N THR A 476 18.56 21.80 -33.59
CA THR A 476 20.01 21.61 -33.45
C THR A 476 20.51 22.06 -32.06
N GLN A 477 19.91 23.13 -31.52
CA GLN A 477 20.23 23.61 -30.18
C GLN A 477 19.81 22.60 -29.10
N ALA A 478 18.58 22.07 -29.16
CA ALA A 478 18.11 21.07 -28.20
C ALA A 478 18.92 19.77 -28.26
N LEU A 479 19.22 19.28 -29.46
CA LEU A 479 20.02 18.06 -29.65
C LEU A 479 21.48 18.25 -29.24
N SER A 480 22.08 19.42 -29.48
CA SER A 480 23.47 19.68 -29.06
C SER A 480 23.61 19.71 -27.54
N GLN A 481 22.61 20.23 -26.82
CA GLN A 481 22.56 20.18 -25.36
C GLN A 481 22.45 18.73 -24.85
N ALA A 482 21.58 17.91 -25.45
CA ALA A 482 21.48 16.49 -25.11
C ALA A 482 22.79 15.72 -25.42
N GLN A 483 23.40 15.97 -26.58
CA GLN A 483 24.67 15.36 -26.98
C GLN A 483 25.82 15.74 -26.04
N ALA A 484 25.85 16.97 -25.52
CA ALA A 484 26.85 17.40 -24.55
C ALA A 484 26.77 16.59 -23.25
N VAL A 485 25.56 16.25 -22.79
CA VAL A 485 25.33 15.39 -21.61
C VAL A 485 25.85 13.97 -21.87
N LEU A 486 25.65 13.44 -23.09
CA LEU A 486 26.10 12.10 -23.48
C LEU A 486 27.61 11.90 -23.47
N SER A 487 28.41 12.96 -23.56
CA SER A 487 29.89 12.84 -23.50
C SER A 487 30.39 12.13 -22.22
N ASN A 488 29.59 12.15 -21.14
CA ASN A 488 29.90 11.47 -19.88
C ASN A 488 29.57 9.95 -19.88
N PHE A 489 28.88 9.43 -20.91
CA PHE A 489 28.52 8.01 -21.07
C PHE A 489 29.59 7.19 -21.82
N ALA A 490 30.84 7.65 -21.90
CA ALA A 490 31.87 6.96 -22.67
C ALA A 490 32.19 5.52 -22.20
N SER A 491 32.09 5.23 -20.89
CA SER A 491 32.43 3.90 -20.35
C SER A 491 31.33 2.83 -20.48
N PRO A 492 30.02 3.12 -20.30
CA PRO A 492 28.96 2.11 -20.48
C PRO A 492 28.59 1.88 -21.95
N PHE A 493 29.01 2.76 -22.86
CA PHE A 493 28.59 2.83 -24.26
C PHE A 493 28.70 1.49 -25.01
N ALA A 494 29.84 0.79 -24.89
CA ALA A 494 30.07 -0.46 -25.61
C ALA A 494 29.07 -1.57 -25.25
N SER A 495 28.66 -1.63 -23.98
CA SER A 495 27.68 -2.63 -23.52
C SER A 495 26.27 -2.34 -24.03
N ILE A 496 25.88 -1.07 -24.05
CA ILE A 496 24.58 -0.61 -24.55
C ILE A 496 24.50 -0.81 -26.07
N GLN A 497 25.58 -0.49 -26.80
CA GLN A 497 25.63 -0.65 -28.26
C GLN A 497 25.49 -2.12 -28.70
N ALA A 498 26.08 -3.07 -27.96
CA ALA A 498 25.90 -4.50 -28.25
C ALA A 498 24.43 -4.95 -28.09
N LEU A 499 23.76 -4.46 -27.04
CA LEU A 499 22.32 -4.70 -26.81
C LEU A 499 21.45 -4.02 -27.87
N THR A 500 21.82 -2.82 -28.32
CA THR A 500 21.12 -2.11 -29.39
C THR A 500 21.02 -2.93 -30.67
N ASN A 501 22.11 -3.54 -31.13
CA ASN A 501 22.10 -4.31 -32.37
C ASN A 501 21.18 -5.54 -32.29
N GLN A 502 21.14 -6.19 -31.12
CA GLN A 502 20.23 -7.29 -30.85
C GLN A 502 18.78 -6.81 -30.82
N ALA A 503 18.51 -5.70 -30.11
CA ALA A 503 17.18 -5.12 -30.00
C ALA A 503 16.64 -4.59 -31.34
N PHE A 504 17.50 -4.02 -32.20
CA PHE A 504 17.16 -3.59 -33.56
C PHE A 504 16.70 -4.78 -34.42
N SER A 505 17.38 -5.93 -34.29
CA SER A 505 17.07 -7.12 -35.09
C SER A 505 15.80 -7.85 -34.61
N ASP A 506 15.47 -7.73 -33.33
CA ASP A 506 14.31 -8.34 -32.68
C ASP A 506 13.06 -7.44 -32.71
N ALA A 507 13.23 -6.15 -33.02
CA ALA A 507 12.11 -5.21 -33.08
C ALA A 507 11.14 -5.59 -34.21
N PRO A 508 9.82 -5.58 -33.96
CA PRO A 508 8.85 -5.78 -35.01
C PRO A 508 8.94 -4.65 -36.06
N PRO A 509 8.50 -4.88 -37.30
CA PRO A 509 8.58 -3.90 -38.39
C PRO A 509 7.54 -2.79 -38.23
N ILE A 510 7.70 -1.97 -37.19
CA ILE A 510 6.77 -0.89 -36.85
C ILE A 510 6.94 0.28 -37.83
N GLU A 511 5.83 0.87 -38.26
CA GLU A 511 5.79 1.96 -39.22
C GLU A 511 4.82 3.08 -38.84
N LEU A 512 5.05 4.25 -39.42
CA LEU A 512 4.11 5.37 -39.47
C LEU A 512 3.25 5.25 -40.72
N PHE A 513 2.00 5.68 -40.61
CA PHE A 513 0.98 5.56 -41.65
C PHE A 513 0.44 6.93 -42.07
N GLN A 514 0.07 7.08 -43.34
CA GLN A 514 -0.62 8.28 -43.84
C GLN A 514 -1.40 7.99 -45.13
N TYR A 515 -2.66 8.44 -45.21
CA TYR A 515 -3.35 8.61 -46.47
C TYR A 515 -2.89 9.88 -47.17
N ALA A 516 -2.58 9.78 -48.45
CA ALA A 516 -2.21 10.94 -49.25
C ALA A 516 -2.85 10.90 -50.64
N GLN A 517 -2.89 12.06 -51.27
CA GLN A 517 -3.22 12.21 -52.68
C GLN A 517 -2.10 12.97 -53.37
N ASN A 518 -1.66 12.44 -54.51
CA ASN A 518 -0.73 13.15 -55.36
C ASN A 518 -1.48 14.24 -56.13
N THR A 519 -1.03 15.49 -55.99
CA THR A 519 -1.70 16.64 -56.60
C THR A 519 -1.53 16.70 -58.12
N THR A 520 -0.57 15.97 -58.68
CA THR A 520 -0.29 15.98 -60.13
C THR A 520 -1.21 15.06 -60.93
N ASP A 521 -1.51 13.87 -60.43
CA ASP A 521 -2.34 12.85 -61.11
C ASP A 521 -3.64 12.52 -60.37
N ASN A 522 -3.87 13.13 -59.20
CA ASN A 522 -4.99 12.86 -58.30
C ASN A 522 -5.07 11.40 -57.80
N SER A 523 -3.98 10.63 -57.93
CA SER A 523 -3.92 9.26 -57.41
C SER A 523 -3.88 9.25 -55.89
N TRP A 524 -4.64 8.32 -55.32
CA TRP A 524 -4.65 8.10 -53.88
C TRP A 524 -3.58 7.08 -53.49
N LEU A 525 -2.85 7.40 -52.42
CA LEU A 525 -1.67 6.68 -51.98
C LEU A 525 -1.84 6.26 -50.51
N MET A 526 -1.32 5.08 -50.20
CA MET A 526 -1.08 4.62 -48.84
C MET A 526 0.42 4.76 -48.56
N LEU A 527 0.80 5.70 -47.70
CA LEU A 527 2.19 5.97 -47.38
C LEU A 527 2.60 5.28 -46.08
N HIS A 528 3.80 4.70 -46.09
CA HIS A 528 4.36 3.95 -44.97
C HIS A 528 5.79 4.42 -44.74
N GLN A 529 6.16 4.62 -43.47
CA GLN A 529 7.54 4.88 -43.09
C GLN A 529 7.94 3.97 -41.93
N PRO A 530 8.84 2.99 -42.15
CA PRO A 530 9.41 2.20 -41.06
C PRO A 530 10.12 3.09 -40.04
N LEU A 531 9.92 2.82 -38.75
CA LEU A 531 10.55 3.57 -37.66
C LEU A 531 12.06 3.40 -37.63
N LEU A 532 12.53 2.17 -37.82
CA LEU A 532 13.95 1.83 -37.85
C LEU A 532 14.37 1.52 -39.28
N THR A 533 15.38 2.24 -39.77
CA THR A 533 15.91 2.08 -41.13
C THR A 533 17.44 2.02 -41.11
N SER A 534 18.06 1.86 -42.28
CA SER A 534 19.52 1.99 -42.42
C SER A 534 20.03 3.41 -42.18
N ASP A 535 19.15 4.43 -42.25
CA ASP A 535 19.50 5.81 -41.92
C ASP A 535 19.37 6.03 -40.42
N VAL A 536 20.52 6.20 -39.76
CA VAL A 536 20.60 6.44 -38.32
C VAL A 536 19.94 7.76 -37.91
N ASN A 537 19.87 8.74 -38.82
CA ASN A 537 19.31 10.06 -38.54
C ASN A 537 17.78 10.02 -38.48
N TRP A 538 17.13 9.27 -39.38
CA TRP A 538 15.69 9.01 -39.29
C TRP A 538 15.37 8.09 -38.11
N SER A 539 16.18 7.03 -37.93
CA SER A 539 15.98 6.05 -36.86
C SER A 539 16.00 6.69 -35.46
N PHE A 540 16.58 7.88 -35.28
CA PHE A 540 16.45 8.67 -34.05
C PHE A 540 14.98 8.87 -33.63
N PHE A 541 14.10 9.28 -34.55
CA PHE A 541 12.67 9.43 -34.27
C PHE A 541 11.99 8.09 -34.00
N GLY A 542 12.45 7.02 -34.67
CA GLY A 542 12.02 5.66 -34.37
C GLY A 542 12.35 5.23 -32.94
N TRP A 543 13.56 5.48 -32.47
CA TRP A 543 13.98 5.16 -31.10
C TRP A 543 13.27 6.02 -30.05
N LEU A 544 12.90 7.25 -30.36
CA LEU A 544 12.01 8.05 -29.50
C LEU A 544 10.63 7.38 -29.36
N ALA A 545 10.04 6.94 -30.47
CA ALA A 545 8.75 6.26 -30.46
C ALA A 545 8.80 4.89 -29.74
N LEU A 546 9.91 4.15 -29.88
CA LEU A 546 10.13 2.90 -29.14
C LEU A 546 10.33 3.15 -27.63
N PHE A 547 11.00 4.23 -27.24
CA PHE A 547 11.13 4.62 -25.84
C PHE A 547 9.75 4.86 -25.21
N ASP A 548 8.90 5.64 -25.90
CA ASP A 548 7.52 5.89 -25.51
C ASP A 548 6.69 4.59 -25.42
N TRP A 549 6.86 3.67 -26.36
CA TRP A 549 6.19 2.36 -26.32
C TRP A 549 6.61 1.52 -25.10
N ILE A 550 7.90 1.53 -24.74
CA ILE A 550 8.41 0.83 -23.56
C ILE A 550 7.83 1.43 -22.26
N GLN A 551 7.73 2.76 -22.19
CA GLN A 551 7.10 3.44 -21.04
C GLN A 551 5.58 3.23 -20.97
N GLY A 552 4.96 2.90 -22.10
CA GLY A 552 3.52 2.66 -22.23
C GLY A 552 2.72 3.91 -22.56
N THR A 553 3.37 5.00 -22.97
CA THR A 553 2.71 6.22 -23.46
C THR A 553 2.13 6.02 -24.87
N ARG A 554 2.75 5.13 -25.66
CA ARG A 554 2.26 4.67 -26.97
C ARG A 554 1.98 3.16 -26.92
N GLU A 555 1.07 2.70 -27.77
CA GLU A 555 0.80 1.28 -27.99
C GLU A 555 1.05 0.90 -29.45
N VAL A 556 1.34 -0.39 -29.68
CA VAL A 556 1.60 -0.91 -31.03
C VAL A 556 0.53 -1.93 -31.36
N ILE A 557 -0.19 -1.69 -32.44
CA ILE A 557 -1.27 -2.54 -32.92
C ILE A 557 -0.91 -3.06 -34.30
N ARG A 558 -1.13 -4.36 -34.50
CA ARG A 558 -0.90 -5.05 -35.76
C ARG A 558 -2.23 -5.29 -36.45
N PHE A 559 -2.45 -4.59 -37.55
CA PHE A 559 -3.63 -4.71 -38.42
C PHE A 559 -3.33 -5.70 -39.54
N GLU A 560 -3.90 -6.89 -39.47
CA GLU A 560 -3.74 -7.94 -40.46
C GLU A 560 -4.93 -7.97 -41.42
N GLY A 561 -4.76 -7.34 -42.58
CA GLY A 561 -5.72 -7.42 -43.66
C GLY A 561 -5.51 -8.63 -44.57
N ASP A 562 -6.34 -8.70 -45.61
CA ASP A 562 -6.27 -9.75 -46.63
C ASP A 562 -5.13 -9.54 -47.63
N ILE A 563 -4.67 -8.30 -47.79
CA ILE A 563 -3.67 -7.92 -48.79
C ILE A 563 -2.33 -7.64 -48.10
N THR A 564 -2.32 -6.77 -47.09
CA THR A 564 -1.12 -6.38 -46.34
C THR A 564 -1.32 -6.47 -44.83
N THR A 565 -0.22 -6.39 -44.09
CA THR A 565 -0.24 -6.30 -42.62
C THR A 565 0.49 -5.03 -42.22
N LEU A 566 -0.16 -4.19 -41.43
CA LEU A 566 0.39 -2.93 -40.93
C LEU A 566 0.70 -3.08 -39.43
N VAL A 567 1.93 -2.77 -39.03
CA VAL A 567 2.30 -2.73 -37.61
C VAL A 567 2.49 -1.27 -37.23
N LEU A 568 1.46 -0.66 -36.65
CA LEU A 568 1.43 0.78 -36.43
C LEU A 568 1.68 1.10 -34.95
N ILE A 569 2.34 2.23 -34.70
CA ILE A 569 2.46 2.82 -33.36
C ILE A 569 1.47 3.96 -33.18
N SER A 570 0.81 3.99 -32.02
CA SER A 570 -0.21 5.00 -31.71
C SER A 570 0.41 6.36 -31.43
N GLU A 571 -0.43 7.38 -31.36
CA GLU A 571 -0.07 8.64 -30.71
C GLU A 571 0.20 8.47 -29.21
N ALA A 572 1.01 9.40 -28.68
CA ALA A 572 1.28 9.46 -27.25
C ALA A 572 0.01 9.88 -26.50
N SER A 573 -0.42 9.03 -25.57
CA SER A 573 -1.56 9.32 -24.71
C SER A 573 -1.16 10.28 -23.59
N THR A 574 -2.10 11.08 -23.11
CA THR A 574 -1.87 11.92 -21.93
C THR A 574 -1.98 11.06 -20.66
N PRO A 575 -1.07 11.23 -19.69
CA PRO A 575 -1.12 10.43 -18.46
C PRO A 575 -2.35 10.82 -17.63
N VAL A 576 -2.98 9.81 -17.02
CA VAL A 576 -4.12 10.00 -16.12
C VAL A 576 -3.59 10.46 -14.77
N VAL A 577 -4.12 11.57 -14.26
CA VAL A 577 -3.80 12.10 -12.93
C VAL A 577 -4.78 11.53 -11.92
N LEU A 578 -4.26 10.87 -10.89
CA LEU A 578 -5.04 10.31 -9.79
C LEU A 578 -5.23 11.35 -8.69
N ALA A 579 -6.46 11.49 -8.22
CA ALA A 579 -6.74 12.29 -7.05
C ALA A 579 -6.26 11.57 -5.78
N THR A 580 -5.36 12.19 -5.03
CA THR A 580 -4.96 11.69 -3.71
C THR A 580 -6.05 11.97 -2.69
N GLY A 581 -6.59 10.92 -2.06
CA GLY A 581 -7.48 11.09 -0.91
C GLY A 581 -6.77 11.72 0.28
N ASN A 582 -7.42 12.67 0.94
CA ASN A 582 -7.00 13.18 2.25
C ASN A 582 -7.52 12.26 3.36
N ASP A 583 -7.06 11.01 3.38
CA ASP A 583 -7.48 10.06 4.41
C ASP A 583 -6.67 10.28 5.69
N ASN A 584 -7.06 11.31 6.44
CA ASN A 584 -6.41 11.74 7.68
C ASN A 584 -6.87 10.96 8.94
N GLN A 585 -7.62 9.86 8.80
CA GLN A 585 -8.12 9.10 9.95
C GLN A 585 -7.13 8.04 10.43
N SER A 586 -6.32 8.42 11.41
CA SER A 586 -5.43 7.50 12.14
C SER A 586 -6.08 7.06 13.46
N ASN A 587 -6.43 5.78 13.56
CA ASN A 587 -6.89 5.11 14.77
C ASN A 587 -5.77 5.01 15.83
N SER A 588 -4.51 5.22 15.44
CA SER A 588 -3.37 5.22 16.38
C SER A 588 -3.26 6.46 17.28
N THR A 589 -4.11 7.47 17.08
CA THR A 589 -4.18 8.68 17.92
C THR A 589 -4.47 8.34 19.39
N ILE A 590 -5.26 7.28 19.65
CA ILE A 590 -5.56 6.85 21.03
C ILE A 590 -4.32 6.36 21.78
N LEU A 591 -3.42 5.64 21.08
CA LEU A 591 -2.16 5.15 21.66
C LEU A 591 -1.26 6.33 22.05
N TYR A 592 -1.22 7.37 21.22
CA TYR A 592 -0.48 8.59 21.51
C TYR A 592 -1.00 9.28 22.79
N TYR A 593 -2.32 9.41 22.96
CA TYR A 593 -2.88 9.99 24.18
C TYR A 593 -2.61 9.14 25.43
N MET A 594 -2.61 7.80 25.31
CA MET A 594 -2.20 6.91 26.40
C MET A 594 -0.72 7.11 26.77
N LEU A 595 0.18 7.27 25.78
CA LEU A 595 1.58 7.60 26.03
C LEU A 595 1.75 8.96 26.72
N LEU A 596 0.99 9.96 26.29
CA LEU A 596 1.00 11.29 26.90
C LEU A 596 0.57 11.22 28.36
N TYR A 597 -0.53 10.50 28.66
CA TYR A 597 -1.02 10.29 30.02
C TYR A 597 0.04 9.63 30.92
N THR A 598 0.65 8.52 30.48
CA THR A 598 1.68 7.81 31.26
C THR A 598 2.91 8.69 31.53
N THR A 599 3.26 9.56 30.58
CA THR A 599 4.37 10.52 30.71
C THR A 599 4.04 11.64 31.68
N ILE A 600 2.82 12.21 31.61
CA ILE A 600 2.35 13.23 32.56
C ILE A 600 2.30 12.66 33.99
N ALA A 601 1.78 11.45 34.17
CA ALA A 601 1.76 10.77 35.46
C ALA A 601 3.19 10.55 36.01
N SER A 602 4.12 10.09 35.16
CA SER A 602 5.53 9.93 35.55
C SER A 602 6.18 11.26 35.93
N ALA A 603 5.93 12.31 35.15
CA ALA A 603 6.46 13.66 35.40
C ALA A 603 5.92 14.24 36.71
N PHE A 604 4.62 14.08 36.98
CA PHE A 604 4.01 14.53 38.23
C PHE A 604 4.70 13.91 39.45
N VAL A 605 4.90 12.58 39.45
CA VAL A 605 5.54 11.87 40.57
C VAL A 605 7.03 12.20 40.66
N GLY A 606 7.72 12.27 39.53
CA GLY A 606 9.16 12.56 39.49
C GLY A 606 9.48 13.99 39.94
N ILE A 607 8.73 14.99 39.47
CA ILE A 607 8.85 16.40 39.90
C ILE A 607 8.50 16.53 41.38
N GLY A 608 7.45 15.85 41.85
CA GLY A 608 7.12 15.78 43.28
C GLY A 608 8.27 15.19 44.10
N GLY A 609 8.89 14.10 43.64
CA GLY A 609 10.05 13.49 44.30
C GLY A 609 11.25 14.43 44.38
N ILE A 610 11.52 15.18 43.30
CA ILE A 610 12.56 16.22 43.25
C ILE A 610 12.23 17.35 44.23
N PHE A 611 10.98 17.83 44.26
CA PHE A 611 10.52 18.88 45.17
C PHE A 611 10.72 18.49 46.64
N TYR A 612 10.25 17.30 47.05
CA TYR A 612 10.48 16.80 48.42
C TYR A 612 11.98 16.65 48.72
N THR A 613 12.80 16.23 47.75
CA THR A 613 14.26 16.16 47.93
C THR A 613 14.88 17.53 48.25
N PHE A 614 14.44 18.58 47.58
CA PHE A 614 14.89 19.95 47.83
C PHE A 614 14.38 20.51 49.16
N VAL A 615 13.09 20.30 49.49
CA VAL A 615 12.48 20.75 50.75
C VAL A 615 13.20 20.14 51.97
N HIS A 616 13.67 18.90 51.86
CA HIS A 616 14.45 18.23 52.92
C HIS A 616 15.98 18.41 52.79
N GLY A 617 16.45 19.34 51.96
CA GLY A 617 17.87 19.71 51.87
C GLY A 617 18.81 18.57 51.47
N PHE A 618 18.38 17.69 50.54
CA PHE A 618 19.13 16.50 50.08
C PHE A 618 19.44 15.46 51.17
N ARG A 619 18.70 15.48 52.29
CA ARG A 619 18.84 14.52 53.40
C ARG A 619 17.85 13.35 53.27
N ILE A 620 17.80 12.74 52.09
CA ILE A 620 16.90 11.63 51.73
C ILE A 620 17.70 10.38 51.34
N SER A 621 17.05 9.21 51.31
CA SER A 621 17.63 7.95 50.86
C SER A 621 17.75 7.93 49.32
N GLY A 622 18.82 8.55 48.79
CA GLY A 622 19.07 8.67 47.35
C GLY A 622 19.08 7.33 46.58
N ARG A 623 19.41 6.21 47.24
CA ARG A 623 19.35 4.86 46.64
C ARG A 623 17.94 4.45 46.21
N ASN A 624 16.91 4.91 46.92
CA ASN A 624 15.51 4.60 46.61
C ASN A 624 15.03 5.34 45.35
N LEU A 625 15.64 6.48 45.00
CA LEU A 625 15.29 7.23 43.79
C LEU A 625 15.64 6.48 42.50
N PHE A 626 16.70 5.66 42.49
CA PHE A 626 17.05 4.81 41.34
C PHE A 626 15.99 3.74 41.02
N LEU A 627 15.13 3.43 41.99
CA LEU A 627 14.04 2.46 41.85
C LEU A 627 12.73 3.09 41.37
N PHE A 628 12.74 4.39 41.02
CA PHE A 628 11.58 5.14 40.53
C PHE A 628 10.77 4.36 39.49
N ASN A 629 11.39 3.92 38.40
CA ASN A 629 10.70 3.24 37.31
C ASN A 629 9.99 1.95 37.78
N ARG A 630 10.62 1.15 38.64
CA ARG A 630 10.05 -0.12 39.14
C ARG A 630 8.91 0.08 40.13
N VAL A 631 9.01 1.08 40.99
CA VAL A 631 8.05 1.30 42.08
C VAL A 631 6.95 2.25 41.64
N ALA A 632 7.31 3.48 41.26
CA ALA A 632 6.34 4.52 40.90
C ALA A 632 5.53 4.16 39.66
N GLY A 633 6.13 3.52 38.65
CA GLY A 633 5.41 3.08 37.46
C GLY A 633 4.27 2.11 37.79
N SER A 634 4.55 1.08 38.59
CA SER A 634 3.52 0.09 38.99
C SER A 634 2.38 0.69 39.82
N VAL A 635 2.70 1.72 40.62
CA VAL A 635 1.79 2.32 41.59
C VAL A 635 0.91 3.40 40.99
N TRP A 636 1.49 4.31 40.20
CA TRP A 636 0.81 5.52 39.72
C TRP A 636 0.23 5.37 38.32
N ILE A 637 0.83 4.51 37.49
CA ILE A 637 0.39 4.30 36.10
C ILE A 637 -0.41 3.01 35.98
N GLY A 638 0.07 1.96 36.66
CA GLY A 638 -0.56 0.64 36.65
C GLY A 638 -0.08 -0.25 35.49
N ARG A 639 -0.18 -1.57 35.70
CA ARG A 639 0.36 -2.59 34.79
C ARG A 639 -0.20 -2.51 33.35
N PRO A 640 -1.51 -2.32 33.11
CA PRO A 640 -2.05 -2.30 31.75
C PRO A 640 -1.48 -1.16 30.90
N LEU A 641 -1.39 0.05 31.44
CA LEU A 641 -0.87 1.22 30.71
C LEU A 641 0.65 1.13 30.50
N LEU A 642 1.39 0.52 31.43
CA LEU A 642 2.80 0.21 31.22
C LEU A 642 3.00 -0.82 30.10
N LEU A 643 2.13 -1.83 30.00
CA LEU A 643 2.16 -2.79 28.89
C LEU A 643 1.83 -2.12 27.55
N VAL A 644 0.85 -1.21 27.52
CA VAL A 644 0.56 -0.41 26.31
C VAL A 644 1.79 0.39 25.90
N ARG A 645 2.44 1.07 26.85
CA ARG A 645 3.67 1.83 26.59
C ARG A 645 4.80 0.95 26.04
N ALA A 646 4.99 -0.22 26.63
CA ALA A 646 5.99 -1.19 26.18
C ALA A 646 5.66 -1.77 24.79
N LEU A 647 4.37 -2.01 24.52
CA LEU A 647 3.89 -2.48 23.23
C LEU A 647 4.15 -1.44 22.15
N VAL A 648 3.84 -0.16 22.39
CA VAL A 648 4.14 0.90 21.43
C VAL A 648 5.64 1.01 21.18
N ALA A 649 6.47 0.92 22.22
CA ALA A 649 7.93 0.89 22.04
C ALA A 649 8.37 -0.33 21.19
N SER A 650 7.75 -1.49 21.40
CA SER A 650 8.03 -2.71 20.62
C SER A 650 7.57 -2.57 19.17
N ILE A 651 6.43 -1.93 18.91
CA ILE A 651 5.94 -1.60 17.57
C ILE A 651 6.95 -0.67 16.89
N VAL A 652 7.38 0.40 17.55
CA VAL A 652 8.42 1.31 17.01
C VAL A 652 9.70 0.53 16.70
N LEU A 653 10.20 -0.34 17.58
CA LEU A 653 11.37 -1.21 17.28
C LEU A 653 11.14 -2.20 16.12
N GLY A 654 9.89 -2.52 15.83
CA GLY A 654 9.46 -3.41 14.75
C GLY A 654 9.15 -2.71 13.43
N THR A 655 9.07 -1.37 13.39
CA THR A 655 8.77 -0.59 12.18
C THR A 655 10.01 0.06 11.59
N CYS A 656 10.00 0.25 10.27
CA CYS A 656 11.07 0.97 9.59
C CYS A 656 11.06 2.47 9.93
N GLN A 657 12.20 3.12 9.70
CA GLN A 657 12.37 4.57 9.84
C GLN A 657 12.74 5.23 8.52
N ASP A 658 12.60 4.49 7.42
CA ASP A 658 12.90 4.96 6.09
C ASP A 658 11.93 6.09 5.72
N GLN A 659 12.45 7.18 5.17
CA GLN A 659 11.66 8.37 4.87
C GLN A 659 11.86 8.80 3.42
N LEU A 660 10.87 9.52 2.90
CA LEU A 660 10.97 10.18 1.61
C LEU A 660 11.82 11.44 1.78
N MET A 661 12.97 11.49 1.11
CA MET A 661 13.83 12.67 1.08
C MET A 661 13.77 13.36 -0.27
N LEU A 662 13.67 14.69 -0.23
CA LEU A 662 13.91 15.55 -1.37
C LEU A 662 15.41 15.82 -1.46
N LEU A 663 16.00 15.62 -2.64
CA LEU A 663 17.41 15.95 -2.87
C LEU A 663 17.63 17.47 -2.74
N PRO A 664 18.84 17.95 -2.38
CA PRO A 664 19.11 19.36 -2.05
C PRO A 664 18.65 20.39 -3.09
N ASP A 665 18.67 20.04 -4.38
CA ASP A 665 18.27 20.96 -5.45
C ASP A 665 16.76 20.93 -5.78
N GLY A 666 15.95 20.22 -4.98
CA GLY A 666 14.48 20.30 -5.01
C GLY A 666 13.75 19.58 -6.14
N GLY A 667 14.47 18.99 -7.11
CA GLY A 667 13.87 18.36 -8.30
C GLY A 667 13.64 16.84 -8.23
N TYR A 668 14.23 16.14 -7.25
CA TYR A 668 14.22 14.67 -7.19
C TYR A 668 13.85 14.20 -5.79
N SER A 669 13.02 13.17 -5.72
CA SER A 669 12.60 12.54 -4.46
C SER A 669 12.98 11.06 -4.46
N LYS A 670 13.46 10.57 -3.32
CA LYS A 670 13.88 9.18 -3.14
C LYS A 670 13.62 8.70 -1.72
N PHE A 671 13.26 7.43 -1.56
CA PHE A 671 13.29 6.77 -0.26
C PHE A 671 14.73 6.49 0.19
N THR A 672 15.05 6.91 1.40
CA THR A 672 16.36 6.69 2.00
C THR A 672 16.22 6.01 3.36
N ALA A 673 17.15 5.10 3.63
CA ALA A 673 17.23 4.46 4.94
C ALA A 673 17.80 5.44 5.95
N THR A 674 17.00 5.81 6.96
CA THR A 674 17.44 6.64 8.08
C THR A 674 17.38 5.86 9.39
N PRO A 675 18.40 5.04 9.68
CA PRO A 675 18.44 4.29 10.92
C PRO A 675 18.47 5.24 12.13
N ARG A 676 17.87 4.80 13.24
CA ARG A 676 17.84 5.59 14.47
C ARG A 676 19.25 5.82 14.99
N SER A 677 19.45 6.96 15.64
CA SER A 677 20.67 7.19 16.42
C SER A 677 20.78 6.17 17.57
N ILE A 678 22.00 5.90 18.03
CA ILE A 678 22.21 5.01 19.18
C ILE A 678 21.48 5.52 20.43
N TRP A 679 21.42 6.84 20.63
CA TRP A 679 20.70 7.47 21.76
C TRP A 679 19.19 7.23 21.69
N SER A 680 18.59 7.40 20.51
CA SER A 680 17.17 7.11 20.29
C SER A 680 16.88 5.62 20.50
N SER A 681 17.76 4.74 20.02
CA SER A 681 17.64 3.28 20.20
C SER A 681 17.69 2.89 21.69
N MET A 682 18.59 3.48 22.47
CA MET A 682 18.69 3.28 23.93
C MET A 682 17.40 3.66 24.67
N VAL A 683 16.77 4.76 24.26
CA VAL A 683 15.52 5.25 24.88
C VAL A 683 14.36 4.33 24.53
N VAL A 684 14.14 4.00 23.25
CA VAL A 684 13.05 3.11 22.83
C VAL A 684 13.22 1.70 23.42
N ALA A 685 14.45 1.17 23.46
CA ALA A 685 14.75 -0.09 24.13
C ALA A 685 14.43 -0.03 25.63
N GLY A 686 14.72 1.10 26.28
CA GLY A 686 14.37 1.34 27.69
C GLY A 686 12.86 1.25 27.91
N GLU A 687 12.06 1.83 27.02
CA GLU A 687 10.61 1.80 27.09
C GLU A 687 10.04 0.40 26.79
N ALA A 688 10.66 -0.38 25.90
CA ALA A 688 10.29 -1.78 25.71
C ALA A 688 10.53 -2.63 26.97
N THR A 689 11.44 -2.23 27.87
CA THR A 689 11.75 -2.98 29.11
C THR A 689 10.68 -2.88 30.19
N TRP A 690 9.64 -2.05 30.01
CA TRP A 690 8.45 -2.07 30.87
C TRP A 690 7.81 -3.46 30.93
N VAL A 691 7.90 -4.28 29.87
CA VAL A 691 7.47 -5.69 29.90
C VAL A 691 8.18 -6.46 31.01
N SER A 692 9.51 -6.33 31.10
CA SER A 692 10.30 -6.99 32.15
C SER A 692 9.94 -6.50 33.56
N TYR A 693 9.58 -5.23 33.71
CA TYR A 693 9.14 -4.71 35.01
C TYR A 693 7.77 -5.26 35.42
N VAL A 694 6.82 -5.35 34.48
CA VAL A 694 5.49 -5.93 34.75
C VAL A 694 5.60 -7.43 35.03
N ILE A 695 6.37 -8.18 34.25
CA ILE A 695 6.62 -9.62 34.52
C ILE A 695 7.27 -9.79 35.89
N GLY A 696 8.27 -8.97 36.22
CA GLY A 696 8.90 -8.97 37.55
C GLY A 696 7.88 -8.76 38.66
N ASP A 697 7.00 -7.77 38.53
CA ASP A 697 5.97 -7.43 39.53
C ASP A 697 4.87 -8.50 39.66
N VAL A 698 4.51 -9.21 38.58
CA VAL A 698 3.62 -10.38 38.63
C VAL A 698 4.29 -11.55 39.35
N LEU A 699 5.56 -11.81 39.03
CA LEU A 699 6.30 -12.91 39.60
C LEU A 699 6.63 -12.72 41.09
N LEU A 700 6.58 -11.49 41.63
CA LEU A 700 6.70 -11.24 43.07
C LEU A 700 5.69 -12.01 43.93
N VAL A 701 4.56 -12.45 43.36
CA VAL A 701 3.59 -13.31 44.04
C VAL A 701 4.19 -14.69 44.36
N SER A 702 5.06 -15.20 43.48
CA SER A 702 5.65 -16.54 43.54
C SER A 702 7.12 -16.56 43.94
N MET A 703 7.87 -15.50 43.61
CA MET A 703 9.30 -15.37 43.84
C MET A 703 9.58 -14.70 45.18
N HIS A 704 10.59 -15.21 45.88
CA HIS A 704 11.01 -14.62 47.16
C HIS A 704 11.63 -13.24 46.96
N ALA A 705 11.30 -12.28 47.83
CA ALA A 705 11.74 -10.89 47.71
C ALA A 705 13.29 -10.73 47.66
N SER A 706 14.04 -11.61 48.34
CA SER A 706 15.51 -11.59 48.32
C SER A 706 16.09 -11.97 46.95
N SER A 707 15.47 -12.90 46.24
CA SER A 707 15.89 -13.30 44.89
C SER A 707 15.44 -12.27 43.85
N ALA A 708 14.23 -11.72 44.00
CA ALA A 708 13.72 -10.68 43.12
C ALA A 708 14.62 -9.42 43.09
N LYS A 709 15.20 -9.02 44.23
CA LYS A 709 16.15 -7.89 44.35
C LYS A 709 17.37 -7.99 43.43
N VAL A 710 17.82 -9.20 43.09
CA VAL A 710 18.99 -9.43 42.21
C VAL A 710 18.55 -9.78 40.79
N ILE A 711 17.53 -10.63 40.65
CA ILE A 711 17.08 -11.14 39.35
C ILE A 711 16.50 -10.01 38.49
N ALA A 712 15.61 -9.18 39.05
CA ALA A 712 14.85 -8.23 38.24
C ALA A 712 15.71 -7.08 37.66
N PRO A 713 16.72 -6.53 38.37
CA PRO A 713 17.70 -5.59 37.79
C PRO A 713 18.58 -6.19 36.71
N VAL A 714 19.19 -7.35 36.97
CA VAL A 714 20.11 -7.98 36.01
C VAL A 714 19.37 -8.39 34.74
N ALA A 715 18.20 -9.02 34.87
CA ALA A 715 17.40 -9.46 33.74
C ALA A 715 16.98 -8.29 32.82
N SER A 716 16.50 -7.18 33.39
CA SER A 716 16.10 -6.02 32.58
C SER A 716 17.29 -5.31 31.93
N THR A 717 18.45 -5.27 32.58
CA THR A 717 19.66 -4.66 32.00
C THR A 717 20.20 -5.50 30.86
N LEU A 718 20.21 -6.83 31.00
CA LEU A 718 20.57 -7.76 29.91
C LEU A 718 19.61 -7.63 28.73
N ALA A 719 18.30 -7.60 29.00
CA ALA A 719 17.30 -7.44 27.96
C ALA A 719 17.42 -6.09 27.25
N TRP A 720 17.60 -5.00 28.00
CA TRP A 720 17.85 -3.67 27.45
C TRP A 720 19.08 -3.66 26.53
N LEU A 721 20.22 -4.20 26.99
CA LEU A 721 21.44 -4.27 26.20
C LEU A 721 21.24 -5.09 24.90
N ALA A 722 20.58 -6.23 25.01
CA ALA A 722 20.30 -7.08 23.86
C ALA A 722 19.40 -6.38 22.83
N ILE A 723 18.37 -5.65 23.28
CA ILE A 723 17.47 -4.90 22.40
C ILE A 723 18.21 -3.72 21.73
N VAL A 724 19.09 -3.02 22.45
CA VAL A 724 19.92 -1.93 21.87
C VAL A 724 20.84 -2.47 20.77
N ILE A 725 21.53 -3.60 21.03
CA ILE A 725 22.39 -4.24 20.03
C ILE A 725 21.56 -4.66 18.82
N LEU A 726 20.38 -5.24 19.06
CA LEU A 726 19.48 -5.68 18.01
C LEU A 726 18.98 -4.50 17.13
N ASP A 727 18.58 -3.36 17.72
CA ASP A 727 18.14 -2.16 17.00
C ASP A 727 19.25 -1.49 16.20
N TYR A 728 20.44 -1.38 16.79
CA TYR A 728 21.57 -0.72 16.15
C TYR A 728 22.23 -1.58 15.05
N ALA A 729 22.44 -2.87 15.28
CA ALA A 729 23.14 -3.74 14.34
C ALA A 729 22.24 -4.22 13.18
N PHE A 730 20.94 -4.35 13.42
CA PHE A 730 19.97 -4.87 12.44
C PHE A 730 18.72 -3.97 12.41
N PRO A 731 18.80 -2.75 11.84
CA PRO A 731 17.65 -1.87 11.70
C PRO A 731 16.62 -2.49 10.74
N VAL A 732 15.33 -2.24 11.01
CA VAL A 732 14.24 -2.67 10.13
C VAL A 732 14.15 -1.70 8.94
N THR A 733 14.23 -2.22 7.73
CA THR A 733 13.95 -1.51 6.47
C THR A 733 12.68 -2.05 5.85
N PHE A 734 11.94 -1.26 5.08
CA PHE A 734 10.80 -1.81 4.34
C PHE A 734 11.28 -2.75 3.21
N THR A 735 10.46 -3.72 2.84
CA THR A 735 10.71 -4.63 1.71
C THR A 735 9.50 -4.67 0.80
N ALA A 736 9.71 -4.56 -0.52
CA ALA A 736 8.63 -4.63 -1.50
C ALA A 736 8.79 -5.85 -2.41
N GLN A 737 7.69 -6.56 -2.64
CA GLN A 737 7.61 -7.67 -3.58
C GLN A 737 6.43 -7.45 -4.52
N LEU A 738 6.71 -7.43 -5.83
CA LEU A 738 5.70 -7.39 -6.86
C LEU A 738 5.26 -8.79 -7.25
N ASN A 739 3.95 -8.99 -7.33
CA ASN A 739 3.34 -10.22 -7.80
C ASN A 739 1.95 -9.90 -8.34
N ARG A 740 1.90 -9.32 -9.54
CA ARG A 740 0.64 -8.94 -10.19
C ARG A 740 -0.24 -10.15 -10.48
N LYS A 741 -1.44 -10.11 -9.91
CA LYS A 741 -2.51 -11.05 -10.18
C LYS A 741 -3.74 -10.25 -10.55
N CYS A 742 -4.19 -10.41 -11.79
CA CYS A 742 -5.35 -9.73 -12.32
C CYS A 742 -6.46 -10.74 -12.64
N THR A 743 -7.69 -10.29 -12.46
CA THR A 743 -8.90 -10.97 -12.94
C THR A 743 -9.71 -9.98 -13.77
N ALA A 744 -10.46 -10.48 -14.75
CA ALA A 744 -11.33 -9.65 -15.55
C ALA A 744 -12.80 -10.06 -15.36
N ASP A 745 -13.67 -9.06 -15.29
CA ASP A 745 -15.11 -9.22 -15.08
C ASP A 745 -15.90 -8.46 -16.17
N ASP A 746 -17.17 -8.83 -16.35
CA ASP A 746 -18.09 -8.29 -17.39
C ASP A 746 -17.45 -8.20 -18.78
N THR A 747 -17.03 -9.35 -19.31
CA THR A 747 -16.45 -9.46 -20.66
C THR A 747 -15.25 -8.52 -20.88
N TYR A 748 -14.32 -8.54 -19.92
CA TYR A 748 -13.11 -7.72 -19.93
C TYR A 748 -13.33 -6.20 -19.82
N ARG A 749 -14.52 -5.76 -19.41
CA ARG A 749 -14.78 -4.33 -19.12
C ARG A 749 -14.16 -3.88 -17.81
N PHE A 750 -14.03 -4.77 -16.82
CA PHE A 750 -13.41 -4.47 -15.54
C PHE A 750 -12.20 -5.35 -15.29
N LEU A 751 -11.07 -4.72 -14.95
CA LEU A 751 -9.85 -5.38 -14.52
C LEU A 751 -9.61 -5.11 -13.04
N ASN A 752 -9.50 -6.18 -12.26
CA ASN A 752 -9.20 -6.12 -10.84
C ASN A 752 -7.82 -6.75 -10.59
N CYS A 753 -6.85 -5.95 -10.17
CA CYS A 753 -5.46 -6.36 -10.01
C CYS A 753 -4.97 -6.15 -8.56
N GLN A 754 -4.29 -7.17 -8.03
CA GLN A 754 -3.51 -7.07 -6.80
C GLN A 754 -2.04 -7.31 -7.12
N SER A 755 -1.18 -6.33 -6.84
CA SER A 755 0.12 -6.23 -7.50
C SER A 755 1.35 -6.40 -6.62
N GLY A 756 1.17 -6.50 -5.31
CA GLY A 756 2.30 -6.80 -4.44
C GLY A 756 2.02 -6.69 -2.96
N LEU A 757 3.06 -6.98 -2.20
CA LEU A 757 3.14 -6.82 -0.75
C LEU A 757 4.33 -5.92 -0.42
N ILE A 758 4.10 -4.90 0.39
CA ILE A 758 5.13 -4.01 0.90
C ILE A 758 5.08 -4.10 2.42
N GLN A 759 6.14 -4.63 2.99
CA GLN A 759 6.27 -4.80 4.43
C GLN A 759 7.02 -3.60 4.98
N VAL A 760 6.35 -2.81 5.81
CA VAL A 760 6.88 -1.58 6.43
C VAL A 760 7.35 -1.85 7.87
N GLY A 761 6.99 -3.02 8.40
CA GLY A 761 7.44 -3.50 9.69
C GLY A 761 7.51 -5.03 9.75
N SER A 762 8.00 -5.54 10.87
CA SER A 762 8.28 -6.97 11.06
C SER A 762 7.67 -7.48 12.36
N TRP A 763 6.65 -8.34 12.26
CA TRP A 763 6.13 -9.07 13.41
C TRP A 763 7.17 -9.96 14.10
N PRO A 764 8.03 -10.71 13.36
CA PRO A 764 9.13 -11.46 13.96
C PRO A 764 10.03 -10.60 14.85
N ARG A 765 10.27 -9.33 14.47
CA ARG A 765 11.07 -8.39 15.26
C ARG A 765 10.43 -8.09 16.62
N ILE A 766 9.12 -7.83 16.65
CA ILE A 766 8.37 -7.62 17.90
C ILE A 766 8.44 -8.87 18.78
N ALA A 767 8.24 -10.05 18.17
CA ALA A 767 8.33 -11.32 18.90
C ALA A 767 9.74 -11.53 19.50
N ILE A 768 10.82 -11.25 18.76
CA ILE A 768 12.19 -11.33 19.26
C ILE A 768 12.40 -10.38 20.44
N VAL A 769 11.93 -9.14 20.36
CA VAL A 769 12.02 -8.16 21.46
C VAL A 769 11.35 -8.70 22.73
N LEU A 770 10.16 -9.29 22.61
CA LEU A 770 9.47 -9.93 23.75
C LEU A 770 10.22 -11.15 24.27
N TRP A 771 10.73 -12.01 23.38
CA TRP A 771 11.52 -13.18 23.76
C TRP A 771 12.84 -12.82 24.44
N LEU A 772 13.49 -11.71 24.07
CA LEU A 772 14.69 -11.23 24.74
C LEU A 772 14.42 -10.83 26.20
N GLN A 773 13.25 -10.24 26.48
CA GLN A 773 12.83 -9.89 27.84
C GLN A 773 12.60 -11.16 28.69
N VAL A 774 11.81 -12.10 28.17
CA VAL A 774 11.51 -13.37 28.85
C VAL A 774 12.77 -14.24 29.00
N GLY A 775 13.57 -14.36 27.95
CA GLY A 775 14.81 -15.12 27.92
C GLY A 775 15.84 -14.58 28.92
N SER A 776 16.01 -13.25 29.02
CA SER A 776 16.90 -12.64 30.00
C SER A 776 16.49 -12.96 31.44
N LEU A 777 15.18 -13.00 31.70
CA LEU A 777 14.64 -13.40 33.00
C LEU A 777 14.89 -14.88 33.30
N VAL A 778 14.64 -15.77 32.33
CA VAL A 778 14.90 -17.22 32.49
C VAL A 778 16.39 -17.50 32.70
N MET A 779 17.27 -16.84 31.93
CA MET A 779 18.72 -16.99 32.09
C MET A 779 19.20 -16.50 33.46
N THR A 780 18.68 -15.36 33.93
CA THR A 780 19.06 -14.79 35.23
C THR A 780 18.53 -15.65 36.39
N THR A 781 17.31 -16.16 36.28
CA THR A 781 16.74 -17.09 37.28
C THR A 781 17.51 -18.40 37.32
N PHE A 782 17.81 -19.02 36.17
CA PHE A 782 18.57 -20.26 36.07
C PHE A 782 19.98 -20.13 36.64
N THR A 783 20.72 -19.08 36.27
CA THR A 783 22.06 -18.82 36.81
C THR A 783 22.04 -18.64 38.33
N LEU A 784 21.08 -17.87 38.86
CA LEU A 784 20.94 -17.71 40.30
C LEU A 784 20.51 -19.00 41.02
N CYS A 785 19.64 -19.81 40.44
CA CYS A 785 19.31 -21.13 40.99
C CYS A 785 20.55 -22.05 41.05
N LEU A 786 21.43 -22.04 40.04
CA LEU A 786 22.69 -22.79 40.05
C LEU A 786 23.66 -22.28 41.12
N PHE A 787 23.76 -20.96 41.32
CA PHE A 787 24.59 -20.37 42.37
C PHE A 787 24.03 -20.61 43.78
N GLN A 788 22.70 -20.54 43.96
CA GLN A 788 22.02 -20.80 45.23
C GLN A 788 22.06 -22.28 45.63
N HIS A 789 22.10 -23.21 44.66
CA HIS A 789 22.30 -24.63 44.96
C HIS A 789 23.74 -24.90 45.48
N ARG A 790 24.70 -24.00 45.22
CA ARG A 790 26.09 -24.09 45.72
C ARG A 790 26.33 -23.35 47.03
N HIS A 791 25.48 -22.39 47.41
CA HIS A 791 25.58 -21.63 48.65
C HIS A 791 24.25 -21.63 49.41
N GLN A 792 24.20 -22.27 50.59
CA GLN A 792 23.05 -22.21 51.50
C GLN A 792 22.88 -20.78 52.01
N TRP A 793 22.00 -19.99 51.37
CA TRP A 793 21.59 -18.68 51.88
C TRP A 793 20.34 -18.82 52.76
N ASP A 794 20.42 -18.26 53.97
CA ASP A 794 19.34 -18.28 54.95
C ASP A 794 18.05 -17.63 54.41
N ARG A 795 16.94 -18.37 54.54
CA ARG A 795 15.61 -17.94 54.11
C ARG A 795 15.02 -16.95 55.11
N VAL A 796 15.25 -15.66 54.89
CA VAL A 796 14.57 -14.61 55.66
C VAL A 796 13.14 -14.41 55.11
N GLN A 797 12.12 -14.75 55.91
CA GLN A 797 10.72 -14.40 55.64
C GLN A 797 10.43 -13.00 56.20
N SER A 798 10.17 -12.03 55.32
CA SER A 798 9.59 -10.74 55.72
C SER A 798 8.07 -10.84 55.66
N LYS A 799 7.35 -10.42 56.71
CA LYS A 799 5.88 -10.34 56.66
C LYS A 799 5.45 -9.22 55.70
N PRO A 800 4.42 -9.44 54.86
CA PRO A 800 3.94 -8.44 53.91
C PRO A 800 3.32 -7.25 54.66
N SER A 801 3.69 -6.03 54.26
CA SER A 801 3.02 -4.80 54.71
C SER A 801 1.70 -4.65 53.95
N LEU A 802 0.61 -4.34 54.65
CA LEU A 802 -0.70 -4.10 54.05
C LEU A 802 -0.81 -2.71 53.39
N VAL A 803 0.10 -1.80 53.73
CA VAL A 803 0.08 -0.38 53.30
C VAL A 803 0.98 -0.15 52.08
N LEU A 804 2.03 -0.98 51.91
CA LEU A 804 2.95 -0.84 50.79
C LEU A 804 2.64 -1.81 49.67
N HIS A 805 2.78 -1.32 48.44
CA HIS A 805 2.69 -2.14 47.24
C HIS A 805 3.79 -3.22 47.23
N GLY A 806 3.51 -4.39 46.65
CA GLY A 806 4.45 -5.52 46.58
C GLY A 806 5.82 -5.15 46.01
N ALA A 807 5.85 -4.35 44.93
CA ALA A 807 7.09 -3.81 44.36
C ALA A 807 7.88 -2.95 45.35
N ALA A 808 7.21 -2.10 46.14
CA ALA A 808 7.87 -1.24 47.12
C ALA A 808 8.49 -2.08 48.26
N ALA A 809 7.76 -3.08 48.76
CA ALA A 809 8.24 -3.99 49.80
C ALA A 809 9.40 -4.89 49.31
N ALA A 810 9.41 -5.25 48.03
CA ALA A 810 10.43 -6.11 47.45
C ALA A 810 11.72 -5.36 47.09
N PHE A 811 11.66 -4.13 46.57
CA PHE A 811 12.83 -3.47 45.98
C PHE A 811 13.48 -2.37 46.83
N LEU A 812 12.73 -1.65 47.68
CA LEU A 812 13.27 -0.50 48.40
C LEU A 812 14.38 -0.89 49.40
N CYS A 813 15.36 0.01 49.55
CA CYS A 813 16.41 -0.15 50.55
C CYS A 813 15.85 0.14 51.94
N GLN A 814 16.09 -0.78 52.87
CA GLN A 814 15.71 -0.63 54.26
C GLN A 814 16.82 0.13 55.00
N GLN A 815 16.53 1.36 55.46
CA GLN A 815 17.35 2.02 56.47
C GLN A 815 16.84 1.63 57.86
N THR A 816 17.73 1.09 58.68
CA THR A 816 17.51 0.72 60.09
C THR A 816 18.41 1.57 60.98
N ILE A 817 17.83 2.26 61.96
CA ILE A 817 18.57 3.13 62.89
C ILE A 817 19.08 2.34 64.11
N ASP A 818 18.46 1.20 64.44
CA ASP A 818 18.84 0.41 65.61
C ASP A 818 18.52 -1.08 65.39
N ASP A 819 19.48 -1.98 65.60
CA ASP A 819 19.32 -3.43 65.39
C ASP A 819 18.34 -4.08 66.37
N ARG A 820 17.96 -3.37 67.45
CA ARG A 820 17.11 -3.87 68.54
C ARG A 820 15.62 -3.62 68.35
N VAL A 821 15.24 -2.61 67.56
CA VAL A 821 13.84 -2.32 67.23
C VAL A 821 13.79 -2.08 65.72
N GLY A 822 13.47 -3.13 64.97
CA GLY A 822 13.48 -3.10 63.50
C GLY A 822 12.41 -2.18 62.93
N THR A 823 12.61 -0.87 62.99
CA THR A 823 11.71 0.12 62.42
C THR A 823 12.15 0.41 60.98
N TRP A 824 11.25 0.21 60.01
CA TRP A 824 11.50 0.62 58.63
C TRP A 824 11.12 2.08 58.47
N GLN A 825 12.10 2.95 58.21
CA GLN A 825 11.87 4.36 57.95
C GLN A 825 11.88 4.67 56.44
N LEU A 826 10.83 5.35 55.98
CA LEU A 826 10.67 5.87 54.62
C LEU A 826 10.56 7.39 54.68
N ASP A 827 11.32 8.09 53.85
CA ASP A 827 11.25 9.55 53.70
C ASP A 827 10.08 9.98 52.79
N ASP A 828 9.67 11.25 52.88
CA ASP A 828 8.53 11.79 52.14
C ASP A 828 8.67 11.62 50.61
N ALA A 829 9.90 11.66 50.09
CA ALA A 829 10.18 11.37 48.68
C ALA A 829 9.90 9.89 48.33
N THR A 830 10.36 8.92 49.13
CA THR A 830 10.07 7.50 48.89
C THR A 830 8.59 7.17 49.15
N LEU A 831 7.93 7.87 50.08
CA LEU A 831 6.49 7.73 50.32
C LEU A 831 5.67 8.12 49.08
N LEU A 832 6.04 9.22 48.43
CA LEU A 832 5.41 9.62 47.17
C LEU A 832 5.59 8.56 46.07
N LEU A 833 6.79 7.96 45.94
CA LEU A 833 7.01 6.84 45.00
C LEU A 833 6.11 5.64 45.31
N CYS A 834 5.81 5.43 46.59
CA CYS A 834 4.91 4.39 47.07
C CYS A 834 3.43 4.76 46.95
N GLY A 835 3.06 5.93 46.41
CA GLY A 835 1.66 6.37 46.29
C GLY A 835 1.05 6.86 47.61
N LEU A 836 1.89 7.19 48.58
CA LEU A 836 1.50 7.70 49.89
C LEU A 836 1.85 9.19 49.93
N VAL A 837 0.84 10.05 49.87
CA VAL A 837 1.04 11.51 49.89
C VAL A 837 0.88 12.01 51.33
N SER A 838 1.98 12.45 51.94
CA SER A 838 1.97 13.07 53.26
C SER A 838 1.56 14.54 53.15
N PHE A 839 0.50 14.92 53.86
CA PHE A 839 0.11 16.33 54.00
C PHE A 839 -0.20 16.67 55.46
N SER A 840 0.08 17.90 55.86
CA SER A 840 -0.22 18.39 57.20
C SER A 840 -1.43 19.30 57.17
N TRP A 841 -2.43 19.02 57.99
CA TRP A 841 -3.55 19.93 58.25
C TRP A 841 -3.53 20.30 59.74
N GLY A 842 -3.15 21.55 60.02
CA GLY A 842 -2.96 22.03 61.40
C GLY A 842 -1.73 21.39 62.06
N ARG A 843 -1.90 20.85 63.28
CA ARG A 843 -0.82 20.15 64.04
C ARG A 843 -0.75 18.65 63.74
N LEU A 844 -1.63 18.13 62.89
CA LEU A 844 -1.75 16.70 62.58
C LEU A 844 -1.22 16.42 61.17
N SER A 845 -0.50 15.31 61.04
CA SER A 845 -0.01 14.79 59.77
C SER A 845 -0.92 13.66 59.29
N TYR A 846 -1.37 13.73 58.05
CA TYR A 846 -2.18 12.73 57.39
C TYR A 846 -1.42 12.13 56.21
N ILE A 847 -1.71 10.87 55.90
CA ILE A 847 -1.17 10.19 54.72
C ILE A 847 -2.34 9.75 53.85
N PHE A 848 -2.38 10.25 52.62
CA PHE A 848 -3.34 9.81 51.63
C PHE A 848 -2.76 8.67 50.81
N ASP A 849 -3.38 7.48 50.87
CA ASP A 849 -3.03 6.36 49.99
C ASP A 849 -3.85 6.44 48.71
N ILE A 850 -3.20 6.79 47.60
CA ILE A 850 -3.84 6.92 46.30
C ILE A 850 -4.37 5.61 45.74
N LYS A 851 -3.84 4.46 46.19
CA LYS A 851 -4.28 3.14 45.71
C LYS A 851 -5.64 2.77 46.27
N SER A 852 -5.80 2.98 47.58
CA SER A 852 -7.02 2.62 48.31
C SER A 852 -8.00 3.79 48.45
N TRP A 853 -7.60 5.01 48.08
CA TRP A 853 -8.35 6.25 48.29
C TRP A 853 -8.74 6.46 49.76
N VAL A 854 -7.85 6.04 50.69
CA VAL A 854 -8.06 6.16 52.13
C VAL A 854 -7.07 7.16 52.72
N ILE A 855 -7.56 7.97 53.68
CA ILE A 855 -6.72 8.83 54.51
C ILE A 855 -6.36 8.05 55.78
N LEU A 856 -5.07 7.81 55.97
CA LEU A 856 -4.51 7.17 57.16
C LEU A 856 -4.08 8.24 58.17
N ASP A 857 -4.50 8.06 59.42
CA ASP A 857 -4.09 8.90 60.55
C ASP A 857 -2.66 8.51 60.99
N ALA A 858 -1.72 9.45 60.94
CA ALA A 858 -0.29 9.17 61.11
C ALA A 858 0.09 9.02 62.60
N LYS A 859 -0.50 8.04 63.31
CA LYS A 859 -0.21 7.77 64.73
C LYS A 859 1.20 7.22 65.02
N HIS A 860 2.00 6.92 63.98
CA HIS A 860 3.35 6.32 64.07
C HIS A 860 4.44 7.14 63.35
N ALA A 861 4.20 8.42 63.04
CA ALA A 861 5.24 9.31 62.49
C ALA A 861 6.15 9.83 63.61
N VAL A 862 7.39 9.35 63.70
CA VAL A 862 8.38 9.86 64.66
C VAL A 862 9.08 11.07 64.03
N ARG A 863 8.81 12.27 64.56
CA ARG A 863 9.63 13.46 64.28
C ARG A 863 10.91 13.39 65.11
N THR A 864 12.02 13.06 64.48
CA THR A 864 13.36 13.29 65.03
C THR A 864 14.08 14.28 64.12
N HIS A 865 14.46 15.45 64.66
CA HIS A 865 15.23 16.54 64.03
C HIS A 865 15.09 16.62 62.49
N GLU A 866 14.11 17.40 62.02
CA GLU A 866 13.86 17.70 60.59
C GLU A 866 13.51 16.50 59.69
N ARG A 867 13.03 15.38 60.23
CA ARG A 867 12.51 14.24 59.44
C ARG A 867 11.05 13.94 59.75
N VAL A 868 10.25 13.73 58.71
CA VAL A 868 9.00 12.96 58.79
C VAL A 868 9.31 11.61 58.16
N ALA A 869 9.12 10.54 58.91
CA ALA A 869 9.30 9.18 58.42
C ALA A 869 8.17 8.28 58.95
N LEU A 870 7.60 7.47 58.05
CA LEU A 870 6.68 6.40 58.41
C LEU A 870 7.51 5.24 58.97
N SER A 871 7.20 4.82 60.21
CA SER A 871 7.82 3.66 60.85
C SER A 871 6.90 2.43 60.74
N LEU A 872 7.36 1.39 60.04
CA LEU A 872 6.75 0.05 60.13
C LEU A 872 7.54 -0.82 61.11
N GLU A 873 6.85 -1.41 62.09
CA GLU A 873 7.44 -2.30 63.09
C GLU A 873 7.74 -3.68 62.46
N LYS A 874 9.02 -4.08 62.43
CA LYS A 874 9.44 -5.43 62.01
C LYS A 874 9.14 -6.42 63.14
N THR A 875 8.48 -7.52 62.81
CA THR A 875 8.43 -8.66 63.74
C THR A 875 9.71 -9.48 63.62
N ILE A 876 10.31 -9.75 64.78
CA ILE A 876 11.58 -10.47 64.97
C ILE A 876 11.47 -11.89 64.39
N PRO A 877 12.50 -12.42 63.69
CA PRO A 877 12.57 -13.84 63.39
C PRO A 877 12.72 -14.62 64.70
N ILE A 878 11.75 -15.48 65.04
CA ILE A 878 11.90 -16.40 66.17
C ILE A 878 12.96 -17.43 65.76
N ASN A 879 14.20 -17.20 66.18
CA ASN A 879 15.22 -18.23 66.18
C ASN A 879 14.72 -19.38 67.07
N LYS A 880 14.61 -20.58 66.50
CA LYS A 880 14.41 -21.83 67.26
C LYS A 880 15.68 -22.16 68.04
N ALA A 881 15.98 -21.39 69.08
CA ALA A 881 16.93 -21.74 70.12
C ALA A 881 16.77 -20.75 71.27
N TRP A 882 15.99 -21.14 72.27
CA TRP A 882 16.14 -20.87 73.71
C TRP A 882 14.78 -20.81 74.41
N GLY A 883 14.78 -21.45 75.58
CA GLY A 883 13.59 -21.93 76.27
C GLY A 883 12.70 -20.85 76.88
N ALA A 884 11.46 -21.25 77.06
CA ALA A 884 10.48 -20.80 78.05
C ALA A 884 10.74 -19.46 78.75
N THR A 885 9.91 -18.47 78.44
CA THR A 885 9.09 -17.77 79.44
C THR A 885 8.00 -16.97 78.72
N ALA A 886 6.75 -17.36 78.95
CA ALA A 886 5.57 -16.68 78.44
C ALA A 886 5.36 -15.37 79.21
N LEU A 887 5.49 -14.23 78.52
CA LEU A 887 5.00 -12.95 79.04
C LEU A 887 3.58 -12.70 78.54
N VAL A 888 2.64 -13.08 79.41
CA VAL A 888 1.33 -12.46 79.69
C VAL A 888 0.65 -11.73 78.53
N ALA A 889 -0.31 -12.41 77.91
CA ALA A 889 -1.41 -11.76 77.19
C ALA A 889 -2.42 -11.16 78.18
N PRO A 890 -2.94 -9.93 77.98
CA PRO A 890 -4.12 -9.50 78.71
C PRO A 890 -5.34 -10.30 78.25
N ARG A 891 -6.04 -10.82 79.26
CA ARG A 891 -7.17 -11.74 79.22
C ARG A 891 -8.47 -10.99 78.82
N ASN A 892 -9.32 -11.70 78.07
CA ASN A 892 -10.79 -11.61 78.04
C ASN A 892 -11.49 -10.38 77.40
N GLY A 893 -11.91 -10.55 76.14
CA GLY A 893 -13.17 -10.03 75.60
C GLY A 893 -14.00 -11.19 75.02
N PRO A 894 -15.34 -11.17 75.11
CA PRO A 894 -16.18 -12.36 74.94
C PRO A 894 -16.19 -12.91 73.51
N THR A 895 -16.26 -14.24 73.43
CA THR A 895 -16.20 -15.11 72.25
C THR A 895 -17.50 -15.15 71.42
N THR A 896 -18.01 -13.99 70.98
CA THR A 896 -19.18 -13.90 70.07
C THR A 896 -18.86 -13.25 68.71
N ALA A 897 -17.59 -13.06 68.35
CA ALA A 897 -17.18 -12.37 67.12
C ALA A 897 -16.55 -13.27 66.02
N ARG A 898 -16.85 -14.58 65.98
CA ARG A 898 -16.39 -15.45 64.85
C ARG A 898 -17.32 -15.40 63.61
N HIS A 899 -18.61 -15.14 63.78
CA HIS A 899 -19.56 -15.01 62.66
C HIS A 899 -19.43 -13.74 61.79
N PRO A 900 -19.09 -12.54 62.29
CA PRO A 900 -18.98 -11.36 61.43
C PRO A 900 -17.82 -11.46 60.43
N ARG A 901 -16.72 -12.15 60.77
CA ARG A 901 -15.58 -12.31 59.84
C ARG A 901 -15.90 -13.17 58.63
N ARG A 902 -16.65 -14.28 58.79
CA ARG A 902 -17.05 -15.13 57.66
C ARG A 902 -18.05 -14.41 56.75
N ARG A 903 -18.97 -13.63 57.33
CA ARG A 903 -19.91 -12.80 56.56
C ARG A 903 -19.18 -11.70 55.78
N VAL A 904 -18.21 -11.00 56.39
CA VAL A 904 -17.40 -9.98 55.71
C VAL A 904 -16.58 -10.58 54.56
N VAL A 905 -16.00 -11.77 54.74
CA VAL A 905 -15.29 -12.47 53.64
C VAL A 905 -16.25 -12.88 52.52
N ILE A 906 -17.43 -13.41 52.85
CA ILE A 906 -18.46 -13.77 51.85
C ILE A 906 -18.97 -12.53 51.11
N PHE A 907 -19.31 -11.45 51.81
CA PHE A 907 -19.72 -10.19 51.18
C PHE A 907 -18.59 -9.57 50.36
N GLY A 908 -17.34 -9.68 50.81
CA GLY A 908 -16.17 -9.28 50.03
C GLY A 908 -16.00 -10.08 48.75
N LEU A 909 -16.17 -11.41 48.79
CA LEU A 909 -16.16 -12.27 47.60
C LEU A 909 -17.32 -11.96 46.65
N ILE A 910 -18.52 -11.73 47.19
CA ILE A 910 -19.69 -11.31 46.41
C ILE A 910 -19.44 -9.95 45.75
N TYR A 911 -18.86 -8.99 46.48
CA TYR A 911 -18.49 -7.68 45.93
C TYR A 911 -17.50 -7.82 44.78
N VAL A 912 -16.41 -8.59 44.97
CA VAL A 912 -15.43 -8.86 43.90
C VAL A 912 -16.10 -9.50 42.69
N LEU A 913 -16.99 -10.48 42.91
CA LEU A 913 -17.70 -11.16 41.83
C LEU A 913 -18.67 -10.24 41.09
N LEU A 914 -19.45 -9.43 41.81
CA LEU A 914 -20.36 -8.43 41.23
C LEU A 914 -19.60 -7.34 40.48
N SER A 915 -18.48 -6.85 41.01
CA SER A 915 -17.61 -5.90 40.29
C SER A 915 -17.03 -6.53 39.02
N THR A 916 -16.59 -7.79 39.08
CA THR A 916 -16.09 -8.52 37.90
C THR A 916 -17.19 -8.68 36.85
N VAL A 917 -18.39 -9.13 37.26
CA VAL A 917 -19.54 -9.25 36.36
C VAL A 917 -19.92 -7.90 35.79
N GLY A 918 -19.97 -6.84 36.60
CA GLY A 918 -20.28 -5.49 36.15
C GLY A 918 -19.30 -4.98 35.08
N SER A 919 -17.99 -5.22 35.27
CA SER A 919 -16.98 -4.88 34.26
C SER A 919 -17.14 -5.69 32.97
N VAL A 920 -17.43 -7.00 33.06
CA VAL A 920 -17.69 -7.84 31.88
C VAL A 920 -18.97 -7.40 31.16
N SER A 921 -20.04 -7.12 31.90
CA SER A 921 -21.31 -6.63 31.35
C SER A 921 -21.16 -5.28 30.67
N PHE A 922 -20.35 -4.36 31.20
CA PHE A 922 -20.03 -3.09 30.55
C PHE A 922 -19.37 -3.33 29.18
N ILE A 923 -18.36 -4.19 29.11
CA ILE A 923 -17.68 -4.52 27.85
C ILE A 923 -18.69 -5.10 26.85
N VAL A 924 -19.50 -6.07 27.25
CA VAL A 924 -20.51 -6.71 26.39
C VAL A 924 -21.58 -5.71 25.91
N LEU A 925 -22.00 -4.76 26.75
CA LEU A 925 -22.96 -3.73 26.32
C LEU A 925 -22.32 -2.75 25.34
N SER A 926 -21.05 -2.40 25.56
CA SER A 926 -20.34 -1.44 24.73
C SER A 926 -19.83 -2.01 23.40
N THR A 927 -19.78 -3.33 23.19
CA THR A 927 -19.27 -3.92 21.93
C THR A 927 -20.01 -3.42 20.70
N VAL A 928 -21.31 -3.13 20.80
CA VAL A 928 -22.11 -2.66 19.65
C VAL A 928 -21.76 -1.21 19.27
N ASN A 929 -21.39 -0.41 20.27
CA ASN A 929 -20.88 0.94 20.04
C ASN A 929 -19.43 0.90 19.55
N PHE A 930 -18.59 0.05 20.14
CA PHE A 930 -17.18 -0.11 19.74
C PHE A 930 -16.98 -0.95 18.47
N ALA A 931 -18.05 -1.31 17.77
CA ALA A 931 -17.97 -2.11 16.54
C ALA A 931 -17.45 -1.30 15.33
N ASN A 932 -17.46 0.02 15.40
CA ASN A 932 -16.93 0.91 14.37
C ASN A 932 -16.37 2.19 14.98
N ASP A 933 -15.53 2.88 14.21
CA ASP A 933 -14.82 4.08 14.64
C ASP A 933 -15.73 5.31 14.84
N PHE A 934 -16.97 5.27 14.32
CA PHE A 934 -17.96 6.32 14.53
C PHE A 934 -18.68 6.20 15.88
N TYR A 935 -18.47 5.11 16.61
CA TYR A 935 -19.29 4.74 17.77
C TYR A 935 -20.79 4.64 17.44
N TRP A 936 -21.12 4.31 16.19
CA TRP A 936 -22.49 4.25 15.68
C TRP A 936 -23.04 2.83 15.77
N VAL A 937 -23.94 2.59 16.71
CA VAL A 937 -24.64 1.30 16.88
C VAL A 937 -25.12 0.75 15.54
N THR A 938 -24.74 -0.49 15.22
CA THR A 938 -25.19 -1.28 14.04
C THR A 938 -24.83 -0.72 12.66
N PHE A 939 -23.95 0.28 12.56
CA PHE A 939 -23.46 0.76 11.27
C PHE A 939 -22.78 -0.37 10.48
N ASN A 940 -23.13 -0.52 9.20
CA ASN A 940 -22.53 -1.50 8.31
C ASN A 940 -21.99 -0.86 7.02
N MET A 941 -20.87 -1.36 6.52
CA MET A 941 -20.24 -0.85 5.30
C MET A 941 -20.97 -1.27 4.02
N THR A 942 -21.74 -2.36 4.05
CA THR A 942 -22.40 -2.91 2.86
C THR A 942 -23.76 -2.29 2.58
N GLY A 943 -24.43 -1.73 3.60
CA GLY A 943 -25.77 -1.16 3.47
C GLY A 943 -25.78 0.34 3.77
N HIS A 944 -25.54 0.72 5.04
CA HIS A 944 -25.59 2.11 5.51
C HIS A 944 -24.62 3.00 4.73
N HIS A 945 -23.37 2.57 4.57
CA HIS A 945 -22.39 3.34 3.81
C HIS A 945 -22.79 3.50 2.34
N VAL A 946 -23.26 2.43 1.68
CA VAL A 946 -23.71 2.50 0.27
C VAL A 946 -24.92 3.41 0.12
N ALA A 947 -25.91 3.30 1.00
CA ALA A 947 -27.10 4.15 0.98
C ALA A 947 -26.74 5.63 1.13
N ILE A 948 -25.84 5.96 2.07
CA ILE A 948 -25.37 7.33 2.28
C ILE A 948 -24.59 7.82 1.04
N ALA A 949 -23.67 7.00 0.52
CA ALA A 949 -22.85 7.36 -0.64
C ALA A 949 -23.69 7.57 -1.92
N ASP A 950 -24.62 6.68 -2.21
CA ASP A 950 -25.54 6.78 -3.35
C ASP A 950 -26.41 8.02 -3.25
N TRP A 951 -26.93 8.31 -2.05
CA TRP A 951 -27.70 9.52 -1.79
C TRP A 951 -26.86 10.79 -2.07
N PHE A 952 -25.60 10.83 -1.62
CA PHE A 952 -24.72 11.96 -1.94
C PHE A 952 -24.42 12.05 -3.44
N ASN A 953 -24.12 10.94 -4.11
CA ASN A 953 -23.85 10.90 -5.55
C ASN A 953 -25.04 11.40 -6.38
N GLU A 954 -26.26 11.01 -6.00
CA GLU A 954 -27.49 11.49 -6.64
C GLU A 954 -27.63 13.01 -6.48
N ASN A 955 -27.46 13.54 -5.26
CA ASN A 955 -27.61 14.97 -5.01
C ASN A 955 -26.51 15.81 -5.68
N VAL A 956 -25.29 15.28 -5.78
CA VAL A 956 -24.19 15.90 -6.54
C VAL A 956 -24.53 15.95 -8.03
N MET A 957 -25.03 14.84 -8.61
CA MET A 957 -25.49 14.82 -9.99
C MET A 957 -26.67 15.75 -10.24
N LEU A 958 -27.52 16.00 -9.25
CA LEU A 958 -28.64 16.94 -9.37
C LEU A 958 -28.26 18.38 -9.03
N SER A 959 -26.98 18.65 -8.69
CA SER A 959 -26.48 19.98 -8.27
C SER A 959 -27.34 20.63 -7.18
N ARG A 960 -27.91 19.81 -6.27
CA ARG A 960 -28.79 20.30 -5.21
C ARG A 960 -27.97 20.94 -4.10
N ASN A 961 -28.29 22.19 -3.76
CA ASN A 961 -27.77 22.83 -2.56
C ASN A 961 -28.75 22.61 -1.40
N LEU A 962 -28.36 21.79 -0.42
CA LEU A 962 -29.19 21.42 0.71
C LEU A 962 -28.68 22.10 1.99
N SER A 963 -29.59 22.69 2.76
CA SER A 963 -29.31 23.12 4.15
C SER A 963 -29.24 21.91 5.09
N ALA A 964 -28.89 22.13 6.37
CA ALA A 964 -28.85 21.07 7.37
C ALA A 964 -30.13 20.22 7.34
N PHE A 965 -29.97 18.92 7.11
CA PHE A 965 -31.07 17.97 6.94
C PHE A 965 -30.86 16.76 7.85
N ARG A 966 -31.93 15.99 8.03
CA ARG A 966 -31.89 14.72 8.74
C ARG A 966 -31.94 13.54 7.76
N LEU A 967 -30.97 12.64 7.85
CA LEU A 967 -30.89 11.43 6.99
C LEU A 967 -32.07 10.47 7.19
N ASP A 968 -32.76 10.53 8.34
CA ASP A 968 -33.90 9.67 8.67
C ASP A 968 -35.26 10.23 8.18
N GLU A 969 -35.26 11.33 7.42
CA GLU A 969 -36.49 11.86 6.84
C GLU A 969 -37.04 10.94 5.73
N PRO A 970 -38.36 10.63 5.70
CA PRO A 970 -38.95 9.71 4.72
C PRO A 970 -38.72 10.09 3.26
N ARG A 971 -38.54 11.38 2.95
CA ARG A 971 -38.26 11.87 1.58
C ARG A 971 -36.92 11.41 1.01
N TRP A 972 -36.02 10.89 1.85
CA TRP A 972 -34.72 10.35 1.44
C TRP A 972 -34.72 8.82 1.35
N SER A 973 -35.87 8.18 1.55
CA SER A 973 -36.00 6.73 1.36
C SER A 973 -36.00 6.37 -0.12
N SER A 974 -35.28 5.29 -0.48
CA SER A 974 -35.33 4.69 -1.81
C SER A 974 -36.25 3.47 -1.77
N MET A 975 -37.16 3.34 -2.73
CA MET A 975 -37.99 2.15 -2.92
C MET A 975 -37.40 1.17 -3.95
N ASP A 976 -36.40 1.62 -4.72
CA ASP A 976 -35.87 0.87 -5.87
C ASP A 976 -34.69 -0.02 -5.51
N THR A 977 -34.04 0.22 -4.36
CA THR A 977 -32.83 -0.49 -3.94
C THR A 977 -32.98 -1.04 -2.53
N ASP A 978 -32.88 -2.36 -2.39
CA ASP A 978 -32.83 -3.03 -1.10
C ASP A 978 -31.40 -2.93 -0.53
N PHE A 979 -31.20 -2.01 0.40
CA PHE A 979 -29.91 -1.77 1.06
C PHE A 979 -29.48 -2.86 2.07
N SER A 980 -30.24 -3.94 2.20
CA SER A 980 -29.86 -5.09 3.03
C SER A 980 -28.91 -6.09 2.33
N GLY A 981 -28.72 -5.95 1.01
CA GLY A 981 -27.87 -6.83 0.21
C GLY A 981 -26.36 -6.69 0.51
N PRO A 982 -25.62 -7.80 0.68
CA PRO A 982 -24.18 -7.74 0.99
C PRO A 982 -23.30 -7.40 -0.22
N THR A 983 -23.84 -7.39 -1.43
CA THR A 983 -23.11 -7.17 -2.70
C THR A 983 -23.43 -5.84 -3.36
N LEU A 984 -24.07 -4.91 -2.64
CA LEU A 984 -24.38 -3.60 -3.17
C LEU A 984 -23.09 -2.81 -3.40
N GLN A 985 -23.06 -2.10 -4.53
CA GLN A 985 -21.97 -1.21 -4.89
C GLN A 985 -22.47 0.22 -4.89
N VAL A 986 -21.58 1.15 -4.55
CA VAL A 986 -21.86 2.58 -4.68
C VAL A 986 -22.06 2.89 -6.16
N ARG A 987 -23.19 3.49 -6.49
CA ARG A 987 -23.55 3.93 -7.83
C ARG A 987 -23.27 5.41 -7.98
N SER A 988 -22.65 5.79 -9.08
CA SER A 988 -22.55 7.17 -9.53
C SER A 988 -23.05 7.25 -10.97
N SER A 989 -23.60 8.41 -11.35
CA SER A 989 -24.05 8.61 -12.73
C SER A 989 -22.84 8.58 -13.66
N PRO A 990 -22.85 7.77 -14.75
CA PRO A 990 -21.76 7.77 -15.73
C PRO A 990 -21.63 9.13 -16.43
N TRP A 991 -22.67 9.97 -16.36
CA TRP A 991 -22.70 11.31 -16.94
C TRP A 991 -22.16 12.40 -16.01
N LEU A 992 -21.87 12.10 -14.74
CA LEU A 992 -21.41 13.12 -13.80
C LEU A 992 -20.06 13.71 -14.22
N ALA A 993 -19.08 12.86 -14.54
CA ALA A 993 -17.75 13.32 -14.97
C ALA A 993 -17.79 14.08 -16.32
N PRO A 994 -18.45 13.55 -17.39
CA PRO A 994 -18.65 14.31 -18.63
C PRO A 994 -19.37 15.65 -18.40
N ARG A 995 -20.38 15.69 -17.53
CA ARG A 995 -21.11 16.92 -17.20
C ARG A 995 -20.20 17.94 -16.52
N LEU A 996 -19.42 17.54 -15.52
CA LEU A 996 -18.49 18.44 -14.83
C LEU A 996 -17.40 18.98 -15.78
N GLN A 997 -16.90 18.14 -16.68
CA GLN A 997 -15.97 18.57 -17.74
C GLN A 997 -16.63 19.55 -18.70
N PHE A 998 -17.86 19.27 -19.14
CA PHE A 998 -18.61 20.16 -20.03
C PHE A 998 -18.94 21.50 -19.33
N GLU A 999 -19.42 21.48 -18.09
CA GLU A 999 -19.71 22.67 -17.30
C GLU A 999 -18.46 23.54 -17.11
N ALA A 1000 -17.32 22.91 -16.78
CA ALA A 1000 -16.04 23.61 -16.69
C ALA A 1000 -15.59 24.21 -18.04
N LEU A 1001 -15.77 23.50 -19.15
CA LEU A 1001 -15.48 24.01 -20.50
C LEU A 1001 -16.41 25.16 -20.89
N THR A 1002 -17.70 25.08 -20.57
CA THR A 1002 -18.66 26.16 -20.83
C THR A 1002 -18.49 27.36 -19.90
N GLY A 1003 -17.95 27.18 -18.69
CA GLY A 1003 -17.62 28.29 -17.78
C GLY A 1003 -16.36 29.07 -18.18
N VAL A 1004 -15.55 28.54 -19.10
CA VAL A 1004 -14.33 29.16 -19.64
C VAL A 1004 -14.56 29.78 -21.02
N LEU A 1005 -15.72 29.52 -21.65
CA LEU A 1005 -16.17 30.24 -22.83
C LEU A 1005 -16.91 31.51 -22.39
N PRO A 1006 -16.55 32.70 -22.90
CA PRO A 1006 -17.14 33.97 -22.49
C PRO A 1006 -18.61 34.12 -22.87
#